data_AF-A0A7Y8C1F3-F1
#
_entry.id   AF-A0A7Y8C1F3-F1
#
_cell.length_a   1.000
_cell.length_b   1.000
_cell.length_c   1.000
_cell.angle_alpha   90.00
_cell.angle_beta   90.00
_cell.angle_gamma   90.00
#
_symmetry.space_group_name_H-M   'P 1'
#
loop_
_entity.id
_entity.type
_entity.pdbx_description
1 polymer ?
#
loop_
_entity_poly.entity_id
_entity_poly.type
_entity_poly.pdbx_seq_one_letter_code
_entity_poly.pdbx_strand_id
1 'polypeptide(L)'
;MPRPIDTNTTLSLSGAVMAPLFPETLSGEESLNQLGEFSVTGYSTETVSMASAVATHVTLTLHNDALKRPVDGLCAQIRQLPADATAERYSLQLRPWLWWLTLASNNRVYQNLATSDIVTSIFKAHGFSDYELKLSGSYEPREYCIQYGETDFAFVCRLLEEEGIFWFFSHAEGLHTLILADSNSAFVACPNGASIAYLGQQIGNRELQGIRSAQISQQAVSGVYSATDYQFVTPTTSLYGRAEAESGPLSVYEHPGGYTAKARGDALGKQRMDALRTQALRLIGESDCRWLLPGYTFTLTGHDDSSANIEWLLISVSHEASHEHYRNRFEAIPKSVNYRPLRLTPKPTMHTQTARVVGKDGEDIWTDEYGRIKVQFTWDRLGEKNENSSCWVRVAQGWTGKGFGMQFIPRIGQEVVVTFIDGDPDRPLVTACIYNGENTLPYALPANQTQSGIKTQSSKGGEGFNELRFEDKKDAEEVFLQAQKDLKFNVLNDTTATVGHDETLTVQNARTRTVKEGDETVTLEKGKRTVTLQTGSDTLDVKGDRILKVGGDQTHTTGGNYSDTVTGNYQLTVDGNLTIKVTGTLTLQSGGDFTAKSDANLSAKAGMALSNQAGTALSNKAGTTLENKAGTTLTNDAGVSLMNKGGASQTVDGGAMLTIKGGLVKVN
;
A
#
# COMPACT_ATOMS: atom_id res chain seq x y z
N MET A 1 10.66 -10.19 -81.46
CA MET A 1 10.40 -11.64 -81.35
C MET A 1 9.30 -11.84 -80.32
N PRO A 2 8.31 -12.71 -80.57
CA PRO A 2 7.38 -13.15 -79.52
C PRO A 2 8.20 -13.78 -78.40
N ARG A 3 7.91 -13.36 -77.17
CA ARG A 3 8.68 -13.74 -75.97
C ARG A 3 8.23 -15.14 -75.53
N PRO A 4 9.13 -16.08 -75.23
CA PRO A 4 8.75 -17.35 -74.62
C PRO A 4 8.14 -17.05 -73.24
N ILE A 5 6.88 -17.44 -73.05
CA ILE A 5 6.18 -17.39 -71.76
C ILE A 5 6.46 -18.72 -71.05
N ASP A 6 6.64 -18.71 -69.73
CA ASP A 6 6.64 -19.94 -68.94
C ASP A 6 5.25 -20.58 -69.02
N THR A 7 5.12 -21.62 -69.84
CA THR A 7 3.85 -22.33 -70.04
C THR A 7 3.48 -23.24 -68.87
N ASN A 8 4.32 -23.31 -67.84
CA ASN A 8 4.16 -24.24 -66.72
C ASN A 8 3.73 -23.51 -65.43
N THR A 9 3.60 -22.17 -65.47
CA THR A 9 2.94 -21.42 -64.39
C THR A 9 1.46 -21.77 -64.39
N THR A 10 0.98 -22.42 -63.35
CA THR A 10 -0.46 -22.59 -63.16
C THR A 10 -0.84 -22.26 -61.72
N LEU A 11 -2.08 -21.84 -61.54
CA LEU A 11 -2.70 -21.60 -60.24
C LEU A 11 -3.75 -22.67 -60.01
N SER A 12 -3.81 -23.23 -58.80
CA SER A 12 -4.99 -24.00 -58.38
C SER A 12 -5.46 -23.53 -57.02
N LEU A 13 -6.75 -23.68 -56.77
CA LEU A 13 -7.37 -23.31 -55.50
C LEU A 13 -8.02 -24.55 -54.91
N SER A 14 -7.81 -24.79 -53.61
CA SER A 14 -8.51 -25.80 -52.83
C SER A 14 -9.18 -25.16 -51.61
N GLY A 15 -10.37 -25.66 -51.27
CA GLY A 15 -11.19 -25.18 -50.17
C GLY A 15 -12.61 -25.70 -50.30
N ALA A 16 -13.18 -26.27 -49.22
CA ALA A 16 -14.43 -27.02 -49.28
C ALA A 16 -15.61 -26.20 -49.86
N VAL A 17 -15.65 -24.89 -49.59
CA VAL A 17 -16.71 -23.98 -50.06
C VAL A 17 -16.37 -23.33 -51.42
N MET A 18 -15.10 -23.39 -51.84
CA MET A 18 -14.57 -22.70 -53.02
C MET A 18 -14.12 -23.65 -54.14
N ALA A 19 -14.41 -24.94 -54.02
CA ALA A 19 -14.00 -25.96 -54.98
C ALA A 19 -14.38 -25.66 -56.45
N PRO A 20 -15.54 -25.04 -56.78
CA PRO A 20 -15.89 -24.71 -58.16
C PRO A 20 -15.16 -23.49 -58.74
N LEU A 21 -14.40 -22.74 -57.93
CA LEU A 21 -13.76 -21.50 -58.34
C LEU A 21 -12.41 -21.79 -59.02
N PHE A 22 -12.27 -21.34 -60.27
CA PHE A 22 -10.99 -21.34 -60.98
C PHE A 22 -10.24 -20.02 -60.69
N PRO A 23 -9.06 -20.06 -60.06
CA PRO A 23 -8.30 -18.84 -59.76
C PRO A 23 -7.66 -18.27 -61.04
N GLU A 24 -7.87 -16.98 -61.33
CA GLU A 24 -7.25 -16.27 -62.44
C GLU A 24 -5.96 -15.57 -62.01
N THR A 25 -6.02 -14.82 -60.91
CA THR A 25 -4.89 -14.04 -60.41
C THR A 25 -4.79 -14.10 -58.89
N LEU A 26 -3.56 -13.97 -58.41
CA LEU A 26 -3.20 -13.75 -57.02
C LEU A 26 -2.41 -12.45 -56.94
N SER A 27 -2.77 -11.61 -55.99
CA SER A 27 -1.89 -10.55 -55.52
C SER A 27 -1.90 -10.50 -54.01
N GLY A 28 -0.79 -10.16 -53.37
CA GLY A 28 -0.77 -10.07 -51.93
C GLY A 28 0.58 -9.68 -51.37
N GLU A 29 0.60 -9.38 -50.08
CA GLU A 29 1.82 -9.03 -49.36
C GLU A 29 1.89 -9.82 -48.06
N GLU A 30 3.09 -10.28 -47.75
CA GLU A 30 3.44 -10.90 -46.50
C GLU A 30 4.68 -10.19 -45.95
N SER A 31 4.76 -10.01 -44.63
CA SER A 31 5.94 -9.44 -43.98
C SER A 31 6.11 -10.00 -42.57
N LEU A 32 7.34 -9.98 -42.05
CA LEU A 32 7.59 -10.24 -40.65
C LEU A 32 6.82 -9.26 -39.78
N ASN A 33 6.17 -9.75 -38.73
CA ASN A 33 5.43 -8.94 -37.77
C ASN A 33 4.28 -8.10 -38.36
N GLN A 34 3.78 -8.43 -39.56
CA GLN A 34 2.61 -7.76 -40.14
C GLN A 34 1.58 -8.77 -40.65
N LEU A 35 0.31 -8.37 -40.60
CA LEU A 35 -0.78 -9.20 -41.07
C LEU A 35 -0.81 -9.20 -42.60
N GLY A 36 -0.41 -10.31 -43.20
CA GLY A 36 -0.47 -10.49 -44.64
C GLY A 36 -1.90 -10.40 -45.20
N GLU A 37 -1.97 -10.17 -46.49
CA GLU A 37 -3.22 -10.15 -47.26
C GLU A 37 -3.01 -10.79 -48.62
N PHE A 38 -3.94 -11.64 -49.02
CA PHE A 38 -3.99 -12.15 -50.39
C PHE A 38 -5.35 -11.87 -51.02
N SER A 39 -5.33 -11.17 -52.15
CA SER A 39 -6.47 -11.03 -53.04
C SER A 39 -6.39 -12.07 -54.15
N VAL A 40 -7.42 -12.91 -54.22
CA VAL A 40 -7.59 -13.90 -55.29
C VAL A 40 -8.78 -13.51 -56.12
N THR A 41 -8.62 -13.39 -57.44
CA THR A 41 -9.75 -13.26 -58.37
C THR A 41 -9.88 -14.54 -59.17
N GLY A 42 -11.10 -14.93 -59.47
CA GLY A 42 -11.38 -16.11 -60.27
C GLY A 42 -12.75 -16.09 -60.90
N TYR A 43 -13.01 -17.10 -61.72
CA TYR A 43 -14.33 -17.32 -62.30
C TYR A 43 -14.83 -18.73 -62.00
N SER A 44 -16.15 -18.91 -62.04
CA SER A 44 -16.79 -20.21 -61.92
C SER A 44 -17.94 -20.33 -62.91
N THR A 45 -18.09 -21.53 -63.47
CA THR A 45 -19.26 -21.92 -64.27
C THR A 45 -20.41 -22.44 -63.40
N GLU A 46 -20.17 -22.62 -62.10
CA GLU A 46 -21.15 -23.03 -61.11
C GLU A 46 -21.31 -21.91 -60.06
N THR A 47 -22.47 -21.85 -59.41
CA THR A 47 -22.72 -20.84 -58.37
C THR A 47 -21.90 -21.15 -57.11
N VAL A 48 -21.07 -20.20 -56.67
CA VAL A 48 -20.29 -20.32 -55.44
C VAL A 48 -21.12 -19.83 -54.25
N SER A 49 -21.26 -20.66 -53.21
CA SER A 49 -21.99 -20.29 -51.99
C SER A 49 -21.19 -19.28 -51.15
N MET A 50 -21.56 -18.01 -51.23
CA MET A 50 -20.92 -16.95 -50.43
C MET A 50 -21.26 -17.02 -48.92
N ALA A 51 -22.44 -17.55 -48.56
CA ALA A 51 -22.94 -17.51 -47.18
C ALA A 51 -22.09 -18.31 -46.18
N SER A 52 -21.37 -19.34 -46.66
CA SER A 52 -20.49 -20.20 -45.86
C SER A 52 -19.00 -19.97 -46.14
N ALA A 53 -18.66 -18.95 -46.93
CA ALA A 53 -17.30 -18.69 -47.39
C ALA A 53 -16.39 -18.15 -46.28
N VAL A 54 -16.91 -17.22 -45.50
CA VAL A 54 -16.14 -16.46 -44.51
C VAL A 54 -15.66 -17.38 -43.40
N ALA A 55 -14.44 -17.15 -42.92
CA ALA A 55 -13.77 -17.94 -41.88
C ALA A 55 -13.52 -19.42 -42.26
N THR A 56 -13.52 -19.75 -43.56
CA THR A 56 -13.08 -21.07 -44.05
C THR A 56 -11.70 -20.99 -44.68
N HIS A 57 -10.94 -22.07 -44.57
CA HIS A 57 -9.64 -22.19 -45.22
C HIS A 57 -9.78 -22.23 -46.74
N VAL A 58 -8.93 -21.44 -47.40
CA VAL A 58 -8.72 -21.42 -48.84
C VAL A 58 -7.22 -21.47 -49.07
N THR A 59 -6.76 -22.52 -49.73
CA THR A 59 -5.37 -22.68 -50.14
C THR A 59 -5.25 -22.39 -51.62
N LEU A 60 -4.47 -21.37 -51.97
CA LEU A 60 -4.01 -21.17 -53.34
C LEU A 60 -2.64 -21.83 -53.51
N THR A 61 -2.48 -22.63 -54.55
CA THR A 61 -1.21 -23.29 -54.88
C THR A 61 -0.59 -22.68 -56.13
N LEU A 62 0.64 -22.17 -55.99
CA LEU A 62 1.49 -21.76 -57.10
C LEU A 62 2.22 -23.01 -57.62
N HIS A 63 1.98 -23.39 -58.87
CA HIS A 63 2.68 -24.51 -59.51
C HIS A 63 3.90 -24.03 -60.29
N ASN A 64 4.95 -24.83 -60.23
CA ASN A 64 6.19 -24.63 -60.97
C ASN A 64 6.71 -26.02 -61.37
N ASP A 65 6.33 -26.48 -62.55
CA ASP A 65 6.47 -27.87 -62.98
C ASP A 65 5.85 -28.86 -61.96
N ALA A 66 6.65 -29.80 -61.43
CA ALA A 66 6.23 -30.76 -60.43
C ALA A 66 6.16 -30.18 -59.00
N LEU A 67 6.70 -28.97 -58.78
CA LEU A 67 6.77 -28.35 -57.47
C LEU A 67 5.53 -27.50 -57.19
N LYS A 68 5.07 -27.52 -55.94
CA LYS A 68 3.86 -26.85 -55.48
C LYS A 68 4.18 -26.00 -54.26
N ARG A 69 3.84 -24.70 -54.30
CA ARG A 69 3.88 -23.82 -53.14
C ARG A 69 2.45 -23.50 -52.70
N PRO A 70 1.97 -24.04 -51.56
CA PRO A 70 0.69 -23.65 -50.99
C PRO A 70 0.80 -22.27 -50.31
N VAL A 71 -0.27 -21.50 -50.43
CA VAL A 71 -0.52 -20.23 -49.76
C VAL A 71 -1.93 -20.32 -49.17
N ASP A 72 -1.99 -20.68 -47.89
CA ASP A 72 -3.23 -20.86 -47.15
C ASP A 72 -3.62 -19.63 -46.33
N GLY A 73 -4.92 -19.33 -46.28
CA GLY A 73 -5.48 -18.31 -45.39
C GLY A 73 -6.98 -18.53 -45.16
N LEU A 74 -7.54 -17.81 -44.19
CA LEU A 74 -8.98 -17.78 -43.96
C LEU A 74 -9.62 -16.71 -44.82
N CYS A 75 -10.75 -17.03 -45.46
CA CYS A 75 -11.51 -16.06 -46.22
C CYS A 75 -12.12 -14.99 -45.28
N ALA A 76 -11.58 -13.78 -45.30
CA ALA A 76 -12.08 -12.64 -44.53
C ALA A 76 -13.20 -11.91 -45.28
N GLN A 77 -13.16 -11.91 -46.62
CA GLN A 77 -14.19 -11.32 -47.45
C GLN A 77 -14.29 -12.07 -48.79
N ILE A 78 -15.52 -12.23 -49.28
CA ILE A 78 -15.81 -12.66 -50.64
C ILE A 78 -16.72 -11.63 -51.32
N ARG A 79 -16.47 -11.34 -52.59
CA ARG A 79 -17.27 -10.44 -53.43
C ARG A 79 -17.66 -11.17 -54.72
N GLN A 80 -18.93 -11.10 -55.09
CA GLN A 80 -19.35 -11.41 -56.45
C GLN A 80 -19.08 -10.19 -57.32
N LEU A 81 -18.29 -10.36 -58.37
CA LEU A 81 -17.97 -9.34 -59.36
C LEU A 81 -18.98 -9.41 -60.52
N PRO A 82 -19.08 -8.37 -61.38
CA PRO A 82 -19.90 -8.45 -62.58
C PRO A 82 -19.54 -9.67 -63.42
N ALA A 83 -20.52 -10.53 -63.68
CA ALA A 83 -20.37 -11.68 -64.56
C ALA A 83 -20.11 -11.22 -66.01
N ASP A 84 -19.43 -12.06 -66.79
CA ASP A 84 -19.38 -11.91 -68.24
C ASP A 84 -20.30 -12.94 -68.92
N ALA A 85 -20.30 -12.98 -70.25
CA ALA A 85 -21.16 -13.90 -71.01
C ALA A 85 -20.81 -15.39 -70.80
N THR A 86 -19.69 -15.70 -70.12
CA THR A 86 -19.13 -17.05 -70.03
C THR A 86 -19.08 -17.61 -68.60
N ALA A 87 -18.91 -16.77 -67.57
CA ALA A 87 -18.80 -17.23 -66.19
C ALA A 87 -19.16 -16.14 -65.15
N GLU A 88 -19.51 -16.59 -63.95
CA GLU A 88 -19.59 -15.73 -62.77
C GLU A 88 -18.18 -15.45 -62.25
N ARG A 89 -17.94 -14.24 -61.73
CA ARG A 89 -16.62 -13.81 -61.26
C ARG A 89 -16.65 -13.50 -59.77
N TYR A 90 -15.57 -13.84 -59.07
CA TYR A 90 -15.46 -13.68 -57.64
C TYR A 90 -14.09 -13.09 -57.26
N SER A 91 -14.07 -12.34 -56.17
CA SER A 91 -12.85 -11.87 -55.51
C SER A 91 -12.87 -12.27 -54.04
N LEU A 92 -11.80 -12.88 -53.58
CA LEU A 92 -11.58 -13.31 -52.20
C LEU A 92 -10.46 -12.50 -51.59
N GLN A 93 -10.63 -12.14 -50.32
CA GLN A 93 -9.59 -11.57 -49.47
C GLN A 93 -9.26 -12.60 -48.40
N LEU A 94 -8.06 -13.17 -48.47
CA LEU A 94 -7.56 -14.14 -47.52
C LEU A 94 -6.69 -13.44 -46.49
N ARG A 95 -6.90 -13.78 -45.22
CA ARG A 95 -6.16 -13.25 -44.07
C ARG A 95 -5.73 -14.41 -43.17
N PRO A 96 -4.58 -14.31 -42.50
CA PRO A 96 -4.18 -15.29 -41.51
C PRO A 96 -5.12 -15.29 -40.30
N TRP A 97 -5.18 -16.39 -39.55
CA TRP A 97 -6.02 -16.53 -38.36
C TRP A 97 -5.74 -15.44 -37.31
N LEU A 98 -4.48 -14.97 -37.22
CA LEU A 98 -4.09 -13.90 -36.29
C LEU A 98 -4.83 -12.57 -36.56
N TRP A 99 -5.21 -12.30 -37.81
CA TRP A 99 -5.97 -11.10 -38.17
C TRP A 99 -7.35 -11.07 -37.53
N TRP A 100 -7.96 -12.22 -37.24
CA TRP A 100 -9.29 -12.29 -36.63
C TRP A 100 -9.31 -11.73 -35.20
N LEU A 101 -8.17 -11.70 -34.52
CA LEU A 101 -8.02 -11.05 -33.22
C LEU A 101 -8.16 -9.51 -33.30
N THR A 102 -8.14 -8.92 -34.50
CA THR A 102 -8.45 -7.50 -34.69
C THR A 102 -9.94 -7.20 -34.53
N LEU A 103 -10.79 -8.23 -34.65
CA LEU A 103 -12.25 -8.12 -34.54
C LEU A 103 -12.75 -8.29 -33.09
N ALA A 104 -11.85 -8.55 -32.15
CA ALA A 104 -12.16 -8.71 -30.73
C ALA A 104 -11.36 -7.71 -29.90
N SER A 105 -11.99 -7.14 -28.87
CA SER A 105 -11.36 -6.25 -27.89
C SER A 105 -11.89 -6.56 -26.50
N ASN A 106 -11.05 -6.43 -25.48
CA ASN A 106 -11.45 -6.69 -24.10
C ASN A 106 -10.64 -5.86 -23.10
N ASN A 107 -11.12 -5.82 -21.86
CA ASN A 107 -10.35 -5.37 -20.71
C ASN A 107 -10.09 -6.58 -19.80
N ARG A 108 -8.83 -6.95 -19.62
CA ARG A 108 -8.43 -8.16 -18.87
C ARG A 108 -7.20 -7.90 -18.03
N VAL A 109 -7.14 -8.59 -16.88
CA VAL A 109 -6.00 -8.58 -15.98
C VAL A 109 -5.30 -9.92 -16.05
N TYR A 110 -3.99 -9.90 -16.30
CA TYR A 110 -3.11 -11.05 -16.26
C TYR A 110 -2.08 -10.87 -15.15
N GLN A 111 -1.81 -11.94 -14.39
CA GLN A 111 -0.94 -11.90 -13.23
C GLN A 111 -0.03 -13.11 -13.18
N ASN A 112 1.25 -12.87 -12.92
CA ASN A 112 2.29 -13.90 -12.76
C ASN A 112 2.37 -14.86 -13.95
N LEU A 113 2.20 -14.34 -15.16
CA LEU A 113 2.30 -15.10 -16.41
C LEU A 113 3.40 -14.54 -17.30
N ALA A 114 4.14 -15.42 -17.97
CA ALA A 114 5.09 -14.99 -19.00
C ALA A 114 4.32 -14.48 -20.24
N THR A 115 4.98 -13.65 -21.05
CA THR A 115 4.37 -13.10 -22.28
C THR A 115 3.82 -14.20 -23.20
N SER A 116 4.54 -15.31 -23.37
CA SER A 116 4.08 -16.45 -24.18
C SER A 116 2.80 -17.07 -23.63
N ASP A 117 2.65 -17.18 -22.32
CA ASP A 117 1.47 -17.77 -21.69
C ASP A 117 0.25 -16.86 -21.86
N ILE A 118 0.44 -15.55 -21.71
CA ILE A 118 -0.61 -14.55 -21.97
C ILE A 118 -1.06 -14.64 -23.43
N VAL A 119 -0.12 -14.56 -24.37
CA VAL A 119 -0.40 -14.58 -25.82
C VAL A 119 -1.13 -15.87 -26.22
N THR A 120 -0.64 -17.03 -25.79
CA THR A 120 -1.25 -18.32 -26.14
C THR A 120 -2.60 -18.54 -25.46
N SER A 121 -2.84 -17.97 -24.28
CA SER A 121 -4.17 -18.00 -23.64
C SER A 121 -5.23 -17.28 -24.48
N ILE A 122 -4.85 -16.19 -25.16
CA ILE A 122 -5.74 -15.43 -26.06
C ILE A 122 -6.04 -16.26 -27.30
N PHE A 123 -5.01 -16.88 -27.90
CA PHE A 123 -5.19 -17.75 -29.06
C PHE A 123 -6.19 -18.87 -28.77
N LYS A 124 -5.98 -19.55 -27.63
CA LYS A 124 -6.87 -20.62 -27.16
C LYS A 124 -8.30 -20.14 -26.90
N ALA A 125 -8.46 -18.93 -26.32
CA ALA A 125 -9.79 -18.36 -26.06
C ALA A 125 -10.60 -18.11 -27.35
N HIS A 126 -9.92 -17.90 -28.48
CA HIS A 126 -10.54 -17.76 -29.82
C HIS A 126 -10.54 -19.05 -30.64
N GLY A 127 -10.10 -20.18 -30.05
CA GLY A 127 -10.11 -21.48 -30.72
C GLY A 127 -8.96 -21.71 -31.70
N PHE A 128 -7.90 -20.89 -31.66
CA PHE A 128 -6.73 -21.06 -32.52
C PHE A 128 -5.62 -21.86 -31.83
N SER A 129 -5.08 -22.86 -32.53
CA SER A 129 -4.00 -23.73 -32.07
C SER A 129 -2.83 -23.84 -33.04
N ASP A 130 -2.95 -23.26 -34.23
CA ASP A 130 -1.96 -23.39 -35.32
C ASP A 130 -0.83 -22.38 -35.14
N TYR A 131 -0.02 -22.60 -34.11
CA TYR A 131 1.16 -21.82 -33.80
C TYR A 131 2.30 -22.68 -33.23
N GLU A 132 3.53 -22.22 -33.41
CA GLU A 132 4.73 -22.85 -32.89
C GLU A 132 5.59 -21.81 -32.14
N LEU A 133 6.01 -22.15 -30.92
CA LEU A 133 6.94 -21.34 -30.13
C LEU A 133 8.37 -21.83 -30.34
N LYS A 134 9.18 -21.06 -31.06
CA LYS A 134 10.63 -21.25 -31.25
C LYS A 134 11.42 -20.22 -30.44
N LEU A 135 11.15 -20.20 -29.14
CA LEU A 135 11.73 -19.27 -28.19
C LEU A 135 12.97 -19.89 -27.54
N SER A 136 14.07 -19.15 -27.51
CA SER A 136 15.37 -19.56 -26.94
C SER A 136 15.76 -18.75 -25.70
N GLY A 137 15.12 -17.62 -25.46
CA GLY A 137 15.29 -16.77 -24.29
C GLY A 137 14.48 -17.22 -23.07
N SER A 138 14.86 -16.70 -21.91
CA SER A 138 14.08 -16.80 -20.67
C SER A 138 13.20 -15.57 -20.51
N TYR A 139 11.91 -15.79 -20.28
CA TYR A 139 10.89 -14.75 -20.15
C TYR A 139 10.37 -14.72 -18.71
N GLU A 140 10.72 -13.67 -17.98
CA GLU A 140 10.24 -13.51 -16.61
C GLU A 140 8.71 -13.31 -16.58
N PRO A 141 7.99 -14.01 -15.69
CA PRO A 141 6.58 -13.76 -15.49
C PRO A 141 6.31 -12.30 -15.11
N ARG A 142 5.31 -11.71 -15.74
CA ARG A 142 4.85 -10.35 -15.43
C ARG A 142 4.00 -10.41 -14.17
N GLU A 143 4.40 -9.72 -13.11
CA GLU A 143 3.60 -9.62 -11.88
C GLU A 143 2.20 -9.10 -12.21
N TYR A 144 2.11 -8.12 -13.10
CA TYR A 144 0.86 -7.50 -13.52
C TYR A 144 0.92 -7.07 -14.99
N CYS A 145 -0.11 -7.39 -15.76
CA CYS A 145 -0.25 -7.00 -17.16
C CYS A 145 -1.73 -6.80 -17.48
N ILE A 146 -2.12 -5.60 -17.91
CA ILE A 146 -3.49 -5.25 -18.27
C ILE A 146 -3.62 -5.12 -19.78
N GLN A 147 -4.65 -5.75 -20.35
CA GLN A 147 -5.22 -5.36 -21.63
C GLN A 147 -6.31 -4.31 -21.36
N TYR A 148 -6.24 -3.12 -21.95
CA TYR A 148 -7.22 -2.06 -21.72
C TYR A 148 -7.52 -1.25 -22.99
N GLY A 149 -8.78 -1.24 -23.43
CA GLY A 149 -9.22 -0.41 -24.54
C GLY A 149 -8.53 -0.71 -25.88
N GLU A 150 -7.99 -1.92 -26.04
CA GLU A 150 -7.24 -2.38 -27.21
C GLU A 150 -7.78 -3.72 -27.73
N THR A 151 -7.57 -4.00 -29.01
CA THR A 151 -7.95 -5.29 -29.61
C THR A 151 -7.06 -6.42 -29.09
N ASP A 152 -7.53 -7.65 -29.16
CA ASP A 152 -6.74 -8.83 -28.78
C ASP A 152 -5.49 -8.94 -29.66
N PHE A 153 -5.57 -8.54 -30.94
CA PHE A 153 -4.41 -8.43 -31.82
C PHE A 153 -3.40 -7.37 -31.34
N ALA A 154 -3.85 -6.14 -31.05
CA ALA A 154 -2.95 -5.07 -30.60
C ALA A 154 -2.24 -5.44 -29.29
N PHE A 155 -2.97 -6.06 -28.37
CA PHE A 155 -2.41 -6.54 -27.11
C PHE A 155 -1.34 -7.61 -27.33
N VAL A 156 -1.61 -8.61 -28.17
CA VAL A 156 -0.62 -9.63 -28.55
C VAL A 156 0.61 -8.97 -29.18
N CYS A 157 0.43 -8.10 -30.17
CA CYS A 157 1.54 -7.47 -30.88
C CYS A 157 2.43 -6.65 -29.96
N ARG A 158 1.88 -5.75 -29.13
CA ARG A 158 2.72 -4.93 -28.25
C ARG A 158 3.51 -5.80 -27.25
N LEU A 159 2.94 -6.89 -26.74
CA LEU A 159 3.64 -7.78 -25.82
C LEU A 159 4.79 -8.52 -26.52
N LEU A 160 4.57 -9.02 -27.75
CA LEU A 160 5.63 -9.65 -28.53
C LEU A 160 6.74 -8.65 -28.89
N GLU A 161 6.37 -7.44 -29.28
CA GLU A 161 7.32 -6.35 -29.57
C GLU A 161 8.12 -5.94 -28.32
N GLU A 162 7.47 -5.85 -27.15
CA GLU A 162 8.11 -5.61 -25.85
C GLU A 162 9.16 -6.67 -25.51
N GLU A 163 8.94 -7.92 -25.89
CA GLU A 163 9.86 -9.04 -25.65
C GLU A 163 10.87 -9.30 -26.77
N GLY A 164 10.76 -8.55 -27.87
CA GLY A 164 11.58 -8.76 -29.06
C GLY A 164 11.26 -10.07 -29.81
N ILE A 165 10.06 -10.62 -29.61
CA ILE A 165 9.56 -11.82 -30.27
C ILE A 165 9.01 -11.41 -31.64
N PHE A 166 9.62 -11.92 -32.70
CA PHE A 166 9.12 -11.76 -34.06
C PHE A 166 8.23 -12.93 -34.46
N TRP A 167 7.44 -12.73 -35.51
CA TRP A 167 6.57 -13.77 -36.02
C TRP A 167 6.36 -13.70 -37.53
N PHE A 168 6.06 -14.85 -38.12
CA PHE A 168 5.72 -15.05 -39.54
C PHE A 168 4.87 -16.31 -39.70
N PHE A 169 4.37 -16.57 -40.91
CA PHE A 169 3.59 -17.77 -41.21
C PHE A 169 4.38 -18.76 -42.05
N SER A 170 4.16 -20.05 -41.78
CA SER A 170 4.50 -21.13 -42.69
C SER A 170 3.21 -21.72 -43.26
N HIS A 171 3.20 -22.05 -44.55
CA HIS A 171 2.00 -22.51 -45.25
C HIS A 171 2.14 -23.97 -45.67
N ALA A 172 1.06 -24.71 -45.49
CA ALA A 172 0.82 -26.05 -46.00
C ALA A 172 -0.59 -26.09 -46.64
N GLU A 173 -0.94 -27.20 -47.28
CA GLU A 173 -2.30 -27.34 -47.82
C GLU A 173 -3.33 -27.42 -46.67
N GLY A 174 -4.30 -26.51 -46.69
CA GLY A 174 -5.36 -26.38 -45.68
C GLY A 174 -4.90 -25.86 -44.31
N LEU A 175 -3.68 -25.34 -44.19
CA LEU A 175 -3.10 -24.92 -42.91
C LEU A 175 -2.06 -23.80 -43.10
N HIS A 176 -2.10 -22.79 -42.22
CA HIS A 176 -1.02 -21.84 -42.03
C HIS A 176 -0.68 -21.74 -40.54
N THR A 177 0.60 -21.93 -40.20
CA THR A 177 1.08 -21.97 -38.81
C THR A 177 1.81 -20.68 -38.48
N LEU A 178 1.41 -20.01 -37.40
CA LEU A 178 2.11 -18.84 -36.87
C LEU A 178 3.39 -19.28 -36.14
N ILE A 179 4.55 -18.90 -36.63
CA ILE A 179 5.83 -19.16 -35.98
C ILE A 179 6.19 -17.94 -35.13
N LEU A 180 6.31 -18.11 -33.81
CA LEU A 180 6.81 -17.09 -32.89
C LEU A 180 8.23 -17.42 -32.45
N ALA A 181 9.17 -16.51 -32.64
CA ALA A 181 10.58 -16.76 -32.40
C ALA A 181 11.34 -15.52 -31.92
N ASP A 182 12.48 -15.74 -31.26
CA ASP A 182 13.32 -14.68 -30.69
C ASP A 182 14.78 -14.77 -31.15
N SER A 183 15.10 -15.69 -32.04
CA SER A 183 16.46 -15.93 -32.52
C SER A 183 16.46 -16.19 -34.01
N ASN A 184 17.45 -15.64 -34.71
CA ASN A 184 17.62 -15.86 -36.14
C ASN A 184 17.76 -17.35 -36.49
N SER A 185 18.07 -18.24 -35.54
CA SER A 185 18.07 -19.70 -35.78
C SER A 185 16.71 -20.27 -36.19
N ALA A 186 15.62 -19.56 -35.95
CA ALA A 186 14.28 -19.97 -36.40
C ALA A 186 14.06 -19.79 -37.90
N PHE A 187 14.83 -18.93 -38.57
CA PHE A 187 14.72 -18.72 -40.01
C PHE A 187 15.53 -19.78 -40.77
N VAL A 188 14.85 -20.46 -41.70
CA VAL A 188 15.41 -21.54 -42.54
C VAL A 188 15.52 -21.09 -43.99
N ALA A 189 16.34 -21.78 -44.80
CA ALA A 189 16.48 -21.47 -46.21
C ALA A 189 15.16 -21.67 -46.98
N CYS A 190 14.90 -20.82 -47.99
CA CYS A 190 13.73 -20.93 -48.86
C CYS A 190 13.69 -22.33 -49.50
N PRO A 191 12.55 -23.05 -49.43
CA PRO A 191 12.40 -24.34 -50.09
C PRO A 191 12.66 -24.21 -51.59
N ASN A 192 13.53 -25.03 -52.18
CA ASN A 192 13.90 -24.93 -53.60
C ASN A 192 14.50 -23.57 -54.04
N GLY A 193 14.94 -22.74 -53.09
CA GLY A 193 15.47 -21.40 -53.32
C GLY A 193 16.60 -21.02 -52.36
N ALA A 194 17.36 -21.99 -51.85
CA ALA A 194 18.43 -21.75 -50.87
C ALA A 194 19.57 -20.88 -51.42
N SER A 195 19.84 -20.96 -52.73
CA SER A 195 20.77 -20.10 -53.46
C SER A 195 20.09 -19.63 -54.73
N ILE A 196 20.08 -18.32 -54.95
CA ILE A 196 19.34 -17.70 -56.06
C ILE A 196 20.31 -16.79 -56.84
N ALA A 197 20.37 -16.99 -58.15
CA ALA A 197 21.23 -16.20 -59.03
C ALA A 197 20.61 -14.83 -59.31
N TYR A 198 21.45 -13.79 -59.36
CA TYR A 198 21.12 -12.50 -59.92
C TYR A 198 21.20 -12.57 -61.45
N LEU A 199 20.07 -12.30 -62.11
CA LEU A 199 19.88 -12.39 -63.55
C LEU A 199 19.53 -11.03 -64.18
N GLY A 200 19.79 -9.91 -63.49
CA GLY A 200 19.41 -8.57 -63.95
C GLY A 200 20.05 -8.13 -65.26
N GLN A 201 21.17 -8.74 -65.66
CA GLN A 201 21.87 -8.43 -66.92
C GLN A 201 21.44 -9.30 -68.12
N GLN A 202 20.59 -10.31 -67.91
CA GLN A 202 20.18 -11.22 -68.98
C GLN A 202 18.92 -10.70 -69.69
N ILE A 203 19.04 -10.31 -70.95
CA ILE A 203 17.92 -9.96 -71.82
C ILE A 203 17.42 -11.22 -72.55
N GLY A 204 16.14 -11.55 -72.42
CA GLY A 204 15.47 -12.55 -73.28
C GLY A 204 14.99 -13.84 -72.60
N ASN A 205 15.40 -14.15 -71.37
CA ASN A 205 14.92 -15.32 -70.60
C ASN A 205 14.15 -14.88 -69.36
N ARG A 206 12.83 -15.11 -69.29
CA ARG A 206 12.00 -14.85 -68.10
C ARG A 206 11.63 -16.16 -67.40
N GLU A 207 11.58 -16.13 -66.06
CA GLU A 207 11.16 -17.21 -65.13
C GLU A 207 12.13 -18.37 -64.87
N LEU A 208 13.44 -18.06 -64.77
CA LEU A 208 14.50 -19.01 -64.36
C LEU A 208 14.69 -19.10 -62.83
N GLN A 209 13.67 -18.73 -62.04
CA GLN A 209 13.72 -18.70 -60.57
C GLN A 209 14.89 -17.84 -60.03
N GLY A 210 15.10 -16.66 -60.60
CA GLY A 210 16.21 -15.76 -60.30
C GLY A 210 15.79 -14.37 -59.82
N ILE A 211 16.73 -13.67 -59.19
CA ILE A 211 16.57 -12.25 -58.82
C ILE A 211 16.79 -11.40 -60.07
N ARG A 212 15.82 -10.54 -60.42
CA ARG A 212 15.82 -9.71 -61.63
C ARG A 212 16.27 -8.28 -61.38
N SER A 213 16.04 -7.79 -60.16
CA SER A 213 16.54 -6.51 -59.68
C SER A 213 16.99 -6.69 -58.25
N ALA A 214 18.13 -6.10 -57.89
CA ALA A 214 18.71 -6.14 -56.56
C ALA A 214 19.35 -4.78 -56.28
N GLN A 215 18.73 -4.01 -55.39
CA GLN A 215 19.21 -2.73 -54.94
C GLN A 215 19.65 -2.84 -53.48
N ILE A 216 20.90 -2.47 -53.22
CA ILE A 216 21.39 -2.27 -51.86
C ILE A 216 20.95 -0.88 -51.39
N SER A 217 20.23 -0.82 -50.28
CA SER A 217 19.80 0.41 -49.63
C SER A 217 20.46 0.54 -48.26
N GLN A 218 21.16 1.65 -48.04
CA GLN A 218 21.71 2.01 -46.74
C GLN A 218 21.02 3.26 -46.21
N GLN A 219 20.71 3.28 -44.91
CA GLN A 219 20.10 4.43 -44.26
C GLN A 219 20.69 4.70 -42.89
N ALA A 220 20.60 5.96 -42.47
CA ALA A 220 21.01 6.38 -41.13
C ALA A 220 20.09 5.77 -40.06
N VAL A 221 20.67 5.20 -39.02
CA VAL A 221 19.98 4.65 -37.86
C VAL A 221 20.66 5.11 -36.59
N SER A 222 19.95 5.08 -35.47
CA SER A 222 20.55 5.35 -34.16
C SER A 222 21.60 4.31 -33.80
N GLY A 223 22.75 4.75 -33.29
CA GLY A 223 23.86 3.86 -32.88
C GLY A 223 23.86 3.52 -31.39
N VAL A 224 23.09 4.26 -30.58
CA VAL A 224 22.99 4.12 -29.13
C VAL A 224 21.53 4.11 -28.66
N TYR A 225 21.19 3.19 -27.76
CA TYR A 225 19.91 3.12 -27.07
C TYR A 225 20.19 3.11 -25.58
N SER A 226 19.48 3.96 -24.84
CA SER A 226 19.61 4.07 -23.39
C SER A 226 18.24 4.19 -22.75
N ALA A 227 18.07 3.61 -21.57
CA ALA A 227 16.81 3.65 -20.84
C ALA A 227 17.06 3.62 -19.33
N THR A 228 16.08 4.08 -18.57
CA THR A 228 16.06 3.93 -17.11
C THR A 228 14.65 3.78 -16.59
N ASP A 229 14.53 3.18 -15.40
CA ASP A 229 13.29 3.10 -14.65
C ASP A 229 13.54 3.33 -13.16
N TYR A 230 12.49 3.24 -12.35
CA TYR A 230 12.51 3.36 -10.91
C TYR A 230 11.86 2.14 -10.25
N GLN A 231 12.58 1.54 -9.29
CA GLN A 231 12.07 0.47 -8.43
C GLN A 231 12.05 0.92 -6.98
N PHE A 232 10.86 1.00 -6.39
CA PHE A 232 10.68 1.53 -5.03
C PHE A 232 11.24 0.61 -3.93
N VAL A 233 11.36 -0.69 -4.20
CA VAL A 233 11.96 -1.65 -3.26
C VAL A 233 13.47 -1.42 -3.12
N THR A 234 14.13 -0.98 -4.20
CA THR A 234 15.57 -0.68 -4.25
C THR A 234 15.80 0.74 -4.78
N PRO A 235 15.33 1.78 -4.07
CA PRO A 235 15.15 3.14 -4.61
C PRO A 235 16.47 3.87 -4.92
N THR A 236 17.61 3.37 -4.43
CA THR A 236 18.95 3.91 -4.71
C THR A 236 19.70 3.16 -5.81
N THR A 237 19.19 2.01 -6.25
CA THR A 237 19.82 1.22 -7.30
C THR A 237 19.59 1.90 -8.65
N SER A 238 20.69 2.25 -9.33
CA SER A 238 20.61 2.78 -10.69
C SER A 238 20.16 1.67 -11.66
N LEU A 239 19.04 1.92 -12.31
CA LEU A 239 18.48 1.07 -13.37
C LEU A 239 18.84 1.57 -14.78
N TYR A 240 19.70 2.59 -14.88
CA TYR A 240 20.17 3.10 -16.15
C TYR A 240 20.98 2.03 -16.91
N GLY A 241 20.59 1.81 -18.16
CA GLY A 241 21.24 0.90 -19.10
C GLY A 241 21.53 1.60 -20.42
N ARG A 242 22.62 1.19 -21.08
CA ARG A 242 23.04 1.70 -22.39
C ARG A 242 23.56 0.56 -23.25
N ALA A 243 22.98 0.41 -24.43
CA ALA A 243 23.45 -0.49 -25.49
C ALA A 243 23.99 0.36 -26.66
N GLU A 244 25.14 -0.04 -27.20
CA GLU A 244 25.88 0.71 -28.21
C GLU A 244 26.32 -0.25 -29.33
N ALA A 245 25.82 0.00 -30.54
CA ALA A 245 26.26 -0.69 -31.76
C ALA A 245 27.32 0.13 -32.51
N GLU A 246 27.10 1.44 -32.62
CA GLU A 246 28.03 2.40 -33.21
C GLU A 246 28.07 3.66 -32.35
N SER A 247 29.26 4.10 -31.98
CA SER A 247 29.42 5.29 -31.14
C SER A 247 29.05 6.55 -31.92
N GLY A 248 28.26 7.44 -31.32
CA GLY A 248 27.88 8.69 -31.97
C GLY A 248 26.83 9.49 -31.20
N PRO A 249 26.53 10.73 -31.65
CA PRO A 249 25.56 11.59 -30.99
C PRO A 249 24.10 11.22 -31.28
N LEU A 250 23.85 10.36 -32.28
CA LEU A 250 22.51 9.91 -32.66
C LEU A 250 22.08 8.74 -31.77
N SER A 251 21.38 9.07 -30.68
CA SER A 251 20.95 8.12 -29.67
C SER A 251 19.45 8.22 -29.37
N VAL A 252 18.88 7.11 -28.92
CA VAL A 252 17.53 7.05 -28.34
C VAL A 252 17.66 6.96 -26.83
N TYR A 253 16.88 7.77 -26.12
CA TYR A 253 16.73 7.70 -24.67
C TYR A 253 15.26 7.52 -24.31
N GLU A 254 14.98 6.61 -23.38
CA GLU A 254 13.61 6.26 -22.96
C GLU A 254 13.43 6.21 -21.45
N HIS A 255 12.30 6.76 -21.01
CA HIS A 255 11.76 6.62 -19.67
C HIS A 255 10.22 6.67 -19.74
N PRO A 256 9.50 5.75 -19.07
CA PRO A 256 9.98 4.61 -18.30
C PRO A 256 10.55 3.48 -19.18
N GLY A 257 11.45 2.67 -18.62
CA GLY A 257 12.12 1.57 -19.32
C GLY A 257 11.34 0.25 -19.36
N GLY A 258 10.36 0.06 -18.46
CA GLY A 258 9.52 -1.13 -18.40
C GLY A 258 10.17 -2.34 -17.71
N TYR A 259 11.07 -2.10 -16.74
CA TYR A 259 11.77 -3.16 -16.02
C TYR A 259 12.14 -2.75 -14.59
N THR A 260 12.23 -3.73 -13.70
CA THR A 260 12.55 -3.52 -12.27
C THR A 260 13.96 -3.96 -11.88
N ALA A 261 14.66 -4.67 -12.78
CA ALA A 261 16.00 -5.19 -12.55
C ALA A 261 16.95 -4.76 -13.68
N LYS A 262 18.18 -4.37 -13.32
CA LYS A 262 19.17 -3.85 -14.28
C LYS A 262 19.53 -4.85 -15.39
N ALA A 263 19.76 -6.13 -15.04
CA ALA A 263 20.12 -7.16 -16.02
C ALA A 263 19.05 -7.32 -17.12
N ARG A 264 17.78 -7.22 -16.74
CA ARG A 264 16.65 -7.24 -17.67
C ARG A 264 16.63 -5.99 -18.56
N GLY A 265 16.86 -4.81 -17.98
CA GLY A 265 16.97 -3.55 -18.73
C GLY A 265 18.11 -3.55 -19.74
N ASP A 266 19.28 -4.09 -19.39
CA ASP A 266 20.42 -4.21 -20.29
C ASP A 266 20.13 -5.18 -21.46
N ALA A 267 19.43 -6.30 -21.19
CA ALA A 267 19.01 -7.24 -22.23
C ALA A 267 17.98 -6.63 -23.20
N LEU A 268 16.95 -5.95 -22.67
CA LEU A 268 15.97 -5.23 -23.48
C LEU A 268 16.65 -4.12 -24.29
N GLY A 269 17.54 -3.35 -23.68
CA GLY A 269 18.29 -2.29 -24.38
C GLY A 269 19.09 -2.81 -25.58
N LYS A 270 19.70 -4.00 -25.46
CA LYS A 270 20.36 -4.67 -26.58
C LYS A 270 19.38 -5.07 -27.68
N GLN A 271 18.23 -5.65 -27.33
CA GLN A 271 17.20 -6.00 -28.32
C GLN A 271 16.65 -4.77 -29.04
N ARG A 272 16.49 -3.63 -28.34
CA ARG A 272 16.06 -2.37 -28.96
C ARG A 272 17.12 -1.82 -29.91
N MET A 273 18.39 -1.93 -29.55
CA MET A 273 19.48 -1.60 -30.45
C MET A 273 19.47 -2.48 -31.72
N ASP A 274 19.32 -3.80 -31.55
CA ASP A 274 19.21 -4.74 -32.68
C ASP A 274 18.03 -4.37 -33.60
N ALA A 275 16.86 -4.03 -33.05
CA ALA A 275 15.68 -3.61 -33.80
C ALA A 275 15.94 -2.36 -34.66
N LEU A 276 16.60 -1.34 -34.09
CA LEU A 276 16.96 -0.11 -34.81
C LEU A 276 17.97 -0.40 -35.93
N ARG A 277 18.90 -1.34 -35.74
CA ARG A 277 19.91 -1.72 -36.73
C ARG A 277 19.35 -2.53 -37.90
N THR A 278 18.21 -3.20 -37.77
CA THR A 278 17.55 -3.93 -38.89
C THR A 278 17.25 -3.03 -40.10
N GLN A 279 17.17 -1.73 -39.87
CA GLN A 279 16.91 -0.75 -40.90
C GLN A 279 18.17 -0.34 -41.67
N ALA A 280 19.37 -0.50 -41.11
CA ALA A 280 20.60 0.12 -41.61
C ALA A 280 21.00 -0.31 -43.03
N LEU A 281 20.83 -1.60 -43.35
CA LEU A 281 21.21 -2.19 -44.63
C LEU A 281 20.09 -3.13 -45.11
N ARG A 282 19.51 -2.82 -46.27
CA ARG A 282 18.47 -3.63 -46.91
C ARG A 282 18.86 -4.01 -48.33
N LEU A 283 18.42 -5.18 -48.76
CA LEU A 283 18.36 -5.60 -50.15
C LEU A 283 16.91 -5.49 -50.61
N ILE A 284 16.64 -4.63 -51.59
CA ILE A 284 15.32 -4.43 -52.19
C ILE A 284 15.38 -4.96 -53.60
N GLY A 285 14.50 -5.89 -53.96
CA GLY A 285 14.59 -6.53 -55.26
C GLY A 285 13.29 -6.96 -55.87
N GLU A 286 13.38 -7.31 -57.15
CA GLU A 286 12.31 -7.99 -57.90
C GLU A 286 12.81 -9.36 -58.32
N SER A 287 11.93 -10.36 -58.32
CA SER A 287 12.28 -11.75 -58.57
C SER A 287 11.14 -12.49 -59.24
N ASP A 288 11.48 -13.52 -60.00
CA ASP A 288 10.53 -14.55 -60.47
C ASP A 288 10.68 -15.87 -59.70
N CYS A 289 11.50 -15.91 -58.63
CA CYS A 289 11.57 -17.04 -57.72
C CYS A 289 10.29 -17.13 -56.86
N ARG A 290 9.51 -18.18 -57.10
CA ARG A 290 8.24 -18.47 -56.40
C ARG A 290 8.42 -18.91 -54.96
N TRP A 291 9.63 -19.05 -54.45
CA TRP A 291 9.89 -19.59 -53.11
C TRP A 291 10.26 -18.54 -52.06
N LEU A 292 10.37 -17.28 -52.48
CA LEU A 292 10.63 -16.17 -51.56
C LEU A 292 9.42 -15.98 -50.64
N LEU A 293 9.69 -16.03 -49.33
CA LEU A 293 8.73 -15.95 -48.24
C LEU A 293 9.39 -15.17 -47.07
N PRO A 294 8.70 -14.24 -46.41
CA PRO A 294 9.20 -13.64 -45.18
C PRO A 294 9.48 -14.70 -44.10
N GLY A 295 10.55 -14.51 -43.33
CA GLY A 295 10.98 -15.51 -42.33
C GLY A 295 11.82 -16.66 -42.91
N TYR A 296 12.17 -16.59 -44.19
CA TYR A 296 13.10 -17.50 -44.84
C TYR A 296 14.36 -16.78 -45.32
N THR A 297 15.43 -17.55 -45.51
CA THR A 297 16.71 -17.03 -46.01
C THR A 297 17.01 -17.51 -47.43
N PHE A 298 17.83 -16.76 -48.15
CA PHE A 298 18.44 -17.21 -49.40
C PHE A 298 19.85 -16.63 -49.54
N THR A 299 20.73 -17.35 -50.24
CA THR A 299 22.05 -16.83 -50.61
C THR A 299 21.96 -16.19 -51.99
N LEU A 300 22.27 -14.89 -52.10
CA LEU A 300 22.36 -14.23 -53.40
C LEU A 300 23.69 -14.60 -54.07
N THR A 301 23.67 -14.93 -55.35
CA THR A 301 24.87 -15.25 -56.12
C THR A 301 24.91 -14.51 -57.46
N GLY A 302 26.11 -14.21 -57.95
CA GLY A 302 26.29 -13.57 -59.26
C GLY A 302 25.87 -12.10 -59.34
N HIS A 303 25.65 -11.43 -58.21
CA HIS A 303 25.46 -9.98 -58.18
C HIS A 303 26.78 -9.25 -58.46
N ASP A 304 26.72 -8.13 -59.18
CA ASP A 304 27.90 -7.36 -59.62
C ASP A 304 28.70 -6.79 -58.43
N ASP A 305 27.99 -6.35 -57.39
CA ASP A 305 28.58 -6.03 -56.10
C ASP A 305 28.78 -7.31 -55.29
N SER A 306 30.04 -7.70 -55.07
CA SER A 306 30.39 -8.90 -54.34
C SER A 306 29.94 -8.89 -52.87
N SER A 307 29.77 -7.70 -52.28
CA SER A 307 29.27 -7.56 -50.90
C SER A 307 27.81 -7.95 -50.74
N ALA A 308 27.04 -7.98 -51.85
CA ALA A 308 25.66 -8.44 -51.86
C ALA A 308 25.54 -9.97 -51.94
N ASN A 309 26.60 -10.69 -52.32
CA ASN A 309 26.57 -12.15 -52.49
C ASN A 309 26.72 -12.89 -51.15
N ILE A 310 25.78 -12.64 -50.25
CA ILE A 310 25.71 -13.18 -48.89
C ILE A 310 24.35 -13.85 -48.65
N GLU A 311 24.17 -14.40 -47.45
CA GLU A 311 22.87 -14.89 -46.99
C GLU A 311 21.99 -13.72 -46.50
N TRP A 312 20.81 -13.62 -47.09
CA TRP A 312 19.79 -12.61 -46.80
C TRP A 312 18.58 -13.24 -46.13
N LEU A 313 18.03 -12.56 -45.13
CA LEU A 313 16.75 -12.86 -44.50
C LEU A 313 15.66 -12.02 -45.14
N LEU A 314 14.64 -12.65 -45.72
CA LEU A 314 13.47 -11.99 -46.27
C LEU A 314 12.58 -11.46 -45.14
N ILE A 315 12.28 -10.17 -45.18
CA ILE A 315 11.45 -9.48 -44.18
C ILE A 315 10.09 -9.05 -44.74
N SER A 316 9.96 -8.91 -46.05
CA SER A 316 8.73 -8.57 -46.76
C SER A 316 8.77 -9.12 -48.18
N VAL A 317 7.65 -9.65 -48.66
CA VAL A 317 7.48 -10.09 -50.04
C VAL A 317 6.06 -9.75 -50.52
N SER A 318 5.96 -9.03 -51.63
CA SER A 318 4.72 -8.78 -52.36
C SER A 318 4.67 -9.67 -53.60
N HIS A 319 3.60 -10.45 -53.74
CA HIS A 319 3.40 -11.45 -54.78
C HIS A 319 2.39 -10.96 -55.82
N GLU A 320 2.66 -11.26 -57.10
CA GLU A 320 1.68 -11.21 -58.17
C GLU A 320 1.81 -12.45 -59.06
N ALA A 321 0.72 -13.19 -59.24
CA ALA A 321 0.70 -14.42 -60.01
C ALA A 321 -0.54 -14.53 -60.91
N SER A 322 -0.38 -15.16 -62.06
CA SER A 322 -1.43 -15.59 -63.00
C SER A 322 -1.00 -16.92 -63.62
N HIS A 323 -1.81 -17.50 -64.51
CA HIS A 323 -1.41 -18.69 -65.29
C HIS A 323 -0.34 -18.43 -66.36
N GLU A 324 0.06 -17.20 -66.58
CA GLU A 324 1.10 -16.88 -67.58
C GLU A 324 2.37 -16.31 -66.97
N HIS A 325 2.28 -15.74 -65.77
CA HIS A 325 3.36 -14.95 -65.19
C HIS A 325 3.36 -15.02 -63.66
N TYR A 326 4.56 -15.06 -63.09
CA TYR A 326 4.80 -14.79 -61.68
C TYR A 326 5.88 -13.73 -61.49
N ARG A 327 5.63 -12.80 -60.56
CA ARG A 327 6.64 -11.86 -60.06
C ARG A 327 6.45 -11.62 -58.57
N ASN A 328 7.53 -11.26 -57.91
CA ASN A 328 7.47 -10.66 -56.58
C ASN A 328 8.43 -9.49 -56.45
N ARG A 329 8.11 -8.61 -55.52
CA ARG A 329 9.02 -7.61 -54.96
C ARG A 329 9.33 -8.02 -53.53
N PHE A 330 10.59 -7.97 -53.12
CA PHE A 330 11.00 -8.37 -51.78
C PHE A 330 11.91 -7.34 -51.13
N GLU A 331 11.92 -7.38 -49.80
CA GLU A 331 12.91 -6.70 -48.97
C GLU A 331 13.58 -7.73 -48.06
N ALA A 332 14.90 -7.61 -47.92
CA ALA A 332 15.69 -8.50 -47.09
C ALA A 332 16.77 -7.75 -46.31
N ILE A 333 17.22 -8.33 -45.20
CA ILE A 333 18.35 -7.85 -44.40
C ILE A 333 19.44 -8.93 -44.33
N PRO A 334 20.71 -8.60 -44.04
CA PRO A 334 21.72 -9.64 -43.88
C PRO A 334 21.35 -10.60 -42.75
N LYS A 335 21.46 -11.91 -42.97
CA LYS A 335 21.14 -12.93 -41.96
C LYS A 335 21.97 -12.79 -40.68
N SER A 336 23.16 -12.22 -40.78
CA SER A 336 24.05 -11.95 -39.63
C SER A 336 23.52 -10.85 -38.69
N VAL A 337 22.57 -10.02 -39.14
CA VAL A 337 21.92 -9.00 -38.30
C VAL A 337 20.77 -9.67 -37.54
N ASN A 338 20.81 -9.61 -36.21
CA ASN A 338 19.73 -10.13 -35.38
C ASN A 338 18.44 -9.36 -35.66
N TYR A 339 17.41 -10.05 -36.15
CA TYR A 339 16.13 -9.41 -36.36
C TYR A 339 15.39 -9.26 -35.04
N ARG A 340 14.92 -8.05 -34.77
CA ARG A 340 14.01 -7.73 -33.67
C ARG A 340 12.90 -6.83 -34.19
N PRO A 341 11.65 -7.05 -33.80
CA PRO A 341 10.57 -6.16 -34.20
C PRO A 341 10.75 -4.78 -33.58
N LEU A 342 10.37 -3.74 -34.32
CA LEU A 342 10.19 -2.41 -33.76
C LEU A 342 8.93 -2.41 -32.88
N ARG A 343 8.92 -1.61 -31.81
CA ARG A 343 7.70 -1.34 -31.04
C ARG A 343 6.85 -0.30 -31.77
N LEU A 344 5.95 -0.78 -32.61
CA LEU A 344 5.05 0.04 -33.42
C LEU A 344 3.64 0.06 -32.83
N THR A 345 3.24 -1.00 -32.14
CA THR A 345 1.91 -1.12 -31.57
C THR A 345 1.80 -0.26 -30.31
N PRO A 346 0.95 0.78 -30.28
CA PRO A 346 0.86 1.67 -29.13
C PRO A 346 0.39 0.93 -27.88
N LYS A 347 1.05 1.17 -26.74
CA LYS A 347 0.53 0.75 -25.44
C LYS A 347 -0.63 1.68 -25.04
N PRO A 348 -1.78 1.16 -24.59
CA PRO A 348 -2.88 2.02 -24.17
C PRO A 348 -2.50 2.86 -22.95
N THR A 349 -3.08 4.05 -22.84
CA THR A 349 -2.92 4.94 -21.69
C THR A 349 -4.17 4.89 -20.83
N MET A 350 -4.00 4.69 -19.52
CA MET A 350 -5.10 4.75 -18.55
C MET A 350 -5.11 6.07 -17.78
N HIS A 351 -6.30 6.65 -17.69
CA HIS A 351 -6.57 7.78 -16.82
C HIS A 351 -6.97 7.30 -15.42
N THR A 352 -7.07 8.24 -14.48
CA THR A 352 -7.55 7.96 -13.13
C THR A 352 -8.93 7.29 -13.12
N GLN A 353 -9.07 6.26 -12.30
CA GLN A 353 -10.30 5.47 -12.12
C GLN A 353 -10.62 5.26 -10.65
N THR A 354 -11.78 4.68 -10.35
CA THR A 354 -12.08 4.16 -9.02
C THR A 354 -12.05 2.63 -9.01
N ALA A 355 -11.70 2.06 -7.87
CA ALA A 355 -11.66 0.63 -7.64
C ALA A 355 -12.10 0.30 -6.22
N ARG A 356 -12.56 -0.93 -6.00
CA ARG A 356 -12.89 -1.43 -4.66
C ARG A 356 -11.69 -2.14 -4.08
N VAL A 357 -11.37 -1.86 -2.82
CA VAL A 357 -10.34 -2.60 -2.07
C VAL A 357 -10.82 -4.03 -1.79
N VAL A 358 -9.98 -5.01 -2.09
CA VAL A 358 -10.28 -6.45 -1.94
C VAL A 358 -9.14 -7.15 -1.21
N GLY A 359 -9.41 -8.35 -0.72
CA GLY A 359 -8.43 -9.16 -0.01
C GLY A 359 -9.00 -10.52 0.37
N LYS A 360 -8.28 -11.21 1.26
CA LYS A 360 -8.65 -12.57 1.67
C LYS A 360 -9.94 -12.58 2.47
N ASP A 361 -10.76 -13.61 2.26
CA ASP A 361 -11.99 -13.82 3.01
C ASP A 361 -11.74 -13.88 4.54
N GLY A 362 -12.61 -13.27 5.33
CA GLY A 362 -12.49 -13.15 6.79
C GLY A 362 -11.49 -12.10 7.31
N GLU A 363 -10.90 -11.30 6.43
CA GLU A 363 -10.05 -10.16 6.78
C GLU A 363 -10.81 -8.82 6.64
N ASP A 364 -10.60 -7.88 7.56
CA ASP A 364 -11.04 -6.48 7.40
C ASP A 364 -9.99 -5.65 6.63
N ILE A 365 -8.71 -6.06 6.72
CA ILE A 365 -7.55 -5.35 6.18
C ILE A 365 -6.61 -6.38 5.56
N TRP A 366 -6.23 -6.17 4.31
CA TRP A 366 -5.26 -7.02 3.60
C TRP A 366 -4.15 -6.16 3.00
N THR A 367 -2.97 -6.21 3.62
CA THR A 367 -1.82 -5.36 3.27
C THR A 367 -0.51 -6.14 3.41
N ASP A 368 0.52 -5.68 2.71
CA ASP A 368 1.88 -6.21 2.82
C ASP A 368 2.84 -5.28 3.61
N GLU A 369 4.13 -5.64 3.64
CA GLU A 369 5.19 -4.92 4.37
C GLU A 369 5.40 -3.46 3.91
N TYR A 370 4.89 -3.09 2.73
CA TYR A 370 5.00 -1.74 2.17
C TYR A 370 3.70 -0.93 2.32
N GLY A 371 2.68 -1.46 3.00
CA GLY A 371 1.39 -0.80 3.14
C GLY A 371 0.59 -0.79 1.83
N ARG A 372 0.86 -1.73 0.90
CA ARG A 372 0.12 -1.87 -0.36
C ARG A 372 -1.17 -2.64 -0.13
N ILE A 373 -2.16 -2.40 -0.97
CA ILE A 373 -3.45 -3.09 -0.94
C ILE A 373 -3.72 -3.80 -2.27
N LYS A 374 -4.76 -4.64 -2.32
CA LYS A 374 -5.30 -5.16 -3.58
C LYS A 374 -6.63 -4.51 -3.89
N VAL A 375 -6.92 -4.36 -5.19
CA VAL A 375 -8.12 -3.69 -5.67
C VAL A 375 -8.78 -4.49 -6.79
N GLN A 376 -10.06 -4.28 -7.02
CA GLN A 376 -10.74 -4.71 -8.24
C GLN A 376 -11.37 -3.50 -8.92
N PHE A 377 -11.03 -3.33 -10.20
CA PHE A 377 -11.62 -2.32 -11.06
C PHE A 377 -13.04 -2.71 -11.47
N THR A 378 -13.89 -1.71 -11.72
CA THR A 378 -15.30 -1.92 -12.07
C THR A 378 -15.50 -2.57 -13.44
N TRP A 379 -14.55 -2.41 -14.36
CA TRP A 379 -14.55 -3.04 -15.68
C TRP A 379 -13.96 -4.46 -15.66
N ASP A 380 -13.31 -4.88 -14.58
CA ASP A 380 -12.73 -6.22 -14.46
C ASP A 380 -13.85 -7.23 -14.18
N ARG A 381 -14.29 -7.87 -15.26
CA ARG A 381 -15.37 -8.88 -15.27
C ARG A 381 -14.91 -10.26 -14.83
N LEU A 382 -13.60 -10.53 -14.87
CA LEU A 382 -13.04 -11.85 -14.59
C LEU A 382 -12.53 -11.96 -13.14
N GLY A 383 -12.25 -10.83 -12.49
CA GLY A 383 -11.88 -10.79 -11.08
C GLY A 383 -13.00 -11.27 -10.14
N GLU A 384 -12.61 -12.04 -9.13
CA GLU A 384 -13.51 -12.71 -8.17
C GLU A 384 -13.75 -11.91 -6.87
N LYS A 385 -13.26 -10.67 -6.79
CA LYS A 385 -13.33 -9.76 -5.62
C LYS A 385 -12.60 -10.29 -4.39
N ASN A 386 -11.47 -10.98 -4.62
CA ASN A 386 -10.63 -11.58 -3.58
C ASN A 386 -9.17 -11.12 -3.70
N GLU A 387 -8.28 -11.74 -2.93
CA GLU A 387 -6.84 -11.46 -2.91
C GLU A 387 -6.12 -11.76 -4.23
N ASN A 388 -6.78 -12.29 -5.26
CA ASN A 388 -6.20 -12.56 -6.57
C ASN A 388 -6.66 -11.58 -7.65
N SER A 389 -7.44 -10.55 -7.32
CA SER A 389 -8.02 -9.62 -8.30
C SER A 389 -6.99 -8.64 -8.91
N SER A 390 -5.93 -8.31 -8.18
CA SER A 390 -4.85 -7.42 -8.67
C SER A 390 -3.50 -7.75 -8.06
N CYS A 391 -2.46 -7.13 -8.63
CA CYS A 391 -1.17 -6.98 -7.96
C CYS A 391 -1.30 -6.13 -6.69
N TRP A 392 -0.19 -6.03 -5.95
CA TRP A 392 -0.09 -5.12 -4.81
C TRP A 392 0.08 -3.67 -5.28
N VAL A 393 -0.91 -2.84 -4.97
CA VAL A 393 -0.97 -1.43 -5.36
C VAL A 393 -0.54 -0.53 -4.21
N ARG A 394 0.44 0.36 -4.45
CA ARG A 394 0.89 1.34 -3.46
C ARG A 394 -0.21 2.36 -3.16
N VAL A 395 -0.25 2.82 -1.91
CA VAL A 395 -1.21 3.81 -1.42
C VAL A 395 -0.48 5.10 -1.08
N ALA A 396 -0.87 6.19 -1.73
CA ALA A 396 -0.41 7.53 -1.37
C ALA A 396 -0.92 7.87 0.04
N GLN A 397 -0.01 8.31 0.91
CA GLN A 397 -0.31 8.75 2.26
C GLN A 397 -0.23 10.28 2.34
N GLY A 398 -0.95 10.90 3.28
CA GLY A 398 -0.99 12.36 3.42
C GLY A 398 0.37 12.99 3.78
N TRP A 399 1.25 12.25 4.46
CA TRP A 399 2.62 12.66 4.76
C TRP A 399 3.51 11.44 5.02
N THR A 400 4.73 11.41 4.48
CA THR A 400 5.66 10.29 4.62
C THR A 400 7.10 10.74 4.87
N GLY A 401 7.86 9.91 5.57
CA GLY A 401 9.28 10.09 5.87
C GLY A 401 9.96 8.77 6.24
N LYS A 402 11.28 8.79 6.50
CA LYS A 402 12.05 7.59 6.87
C LYS A 402 11.73 7.17 8.30
N GLY A 403 10.71 6.32 8.47
CA GLY A 403 10.27 5.80 9.78
C GLY A 403 9.32 6.73 10.54
N PHE A 404 8.71 7.72 9.88
CA PHE A 404 7.73 8.63 10.45
C PHE A 404 6.73 9.10 9.38
N GLY A 405 5.56 9.59 9.78
CA GLY A 405 4.53 10.11 8.88
C GLY A 405 3.12 9.67 9.27
N MET A 406 2.18 9.79 8.33
CA MET A 406 0.82 9.28 8.44
C MET A 406 0.72 7.90 7.80
N GLN A 407 -0.07 7.01 8.40
CA GLN A 407 -0.34 5.69 7.86
C GLN A 407 -1.81 5.31 8.06
N PHE A 408 -2.60 5.49 7.01
CA PHE A 408 -3.98 5.02 6.92
C PHE A 408 -4.08 4.02 5.78
N ILE A 409 -4.31 2.76 6.13
CA ILE A 409 -4.42 1.66 5.16
C ILE A 409 -5.90 1.50 4.78
N PRO A 410 -6.25 1.63 3.49
CA PRO A 410 -7.61 1.38 3.03
C PRO A 410 -8.03 -0.06 3.34
N ARG A 411 -9.25 -0.22 3.83
CA ARG A 411 -9.82 -1.51 4.26
C ARG A 411 -10.60 -2.17 3.13
N ILE A 412 -10.75 -3.50 3.23
CA ILE A 412 -11.55 -4.28 2.26
C ILE A 412 -12.97 -3.69 2.20
N GLY A 413 -13.49 -3.54 0.98
CA GLY A 413 -14.80 -2.95 0.73
C GLY A 413 -14.80 -1.42 0.52
N GLN A 414 -13.74 -0.71 0.91
CA GLN A 414 -13.63 0.73 0.67
C GLN A 414 -13.42 1.05 -0.82
N GLU A 415 -13.86 2.24 -1.25
CA GLU A 415 -13.62 2.74 -2.59
C GLU A 415 -12.40 3.68 -2.61
N VAL A 416 -11.51 3.42 -3.56
CA VAL A 416 -10.26 4.16 -3.74
C VAL A 416 -10.14 4.71 -5.14
N VAL A 417 -9.44 5.82 -5.28
CA VAL A 417 -9.06 6.42 -6.55
C VAL A 417 -7.69 5.88 -6.94
N VAL A 418 -7.59 5.29 -8.12
CA VAL A 418 -6.37 4.71 -8.69
C VAL A 418 -5.93 5.53 -9.88
N THR A 419 -4.71 6.06 -9.83
CA THR A 419 -4.01 6.63 -10.98
C THR A 419 -2.98 5.65 -11.52
N PHE A 420 -2.43 5.94 -12.69
CA PHE A 420 -1.46 5.09 -13.38
C PHE A 420 -0.19 5.89 -13.63
N ILE A 421 0.95 5.42 -13.12
CA ILE A 421 2.23 6.11 -13.27
C ILE A 421 2.58 6.17 -14.75
N ASP A 422 2.89 7.37 -15.27
CA ASP A 422 3.09 7.64 -16.70
C ASP A 422 1.88 7.28 -17.59
N GLY A 423 0.70 7.06 -16.99
CA GLY A 423 -0.49 6.55 -17.66
C GLY A 423 -0.41 5.06 -18.03
N ASP A 424 0.59 4.34 -17.54
CA ASP A 424 0.80 2.92 -17.84
C ASP A 424 -0.22 2.03 -17.08
N PRO A 425 -1.10 1.28 -17.79
CA PRO A 425 -2.06 0.35 -17.17
C PRO A 425 -1.43 -0.61 -16.14
N ASP A 426 -0.18 -1.01 -16.35
CA ASP A 426 0.50 -1.99 -15.51
C ASP A 426 1.08 -1.39 -14.22
N ARG A 427 0.98 -0.07 -14.03
CA ARG A 427 1.57 0.68 -12.90
C ARG A 427 0.53 1.45 -12.09
N PRO A 428 -0.46 0.76 -11.48
CA PRO A 428 -1.46 1.43 -10.65
C PRO A 428 -0.85 2.01 -9.36
N LEU A 429 -1.43 3.12 -8.91
CA LEU A 429 -1.13 3.81 -7.66
C LEU A 429 -2.43 4.35 -7.07
N VAL A 430 -2.78 3.95 -5.85
CA VAL A 430 -3.91 4.53 -5.13
C VAL A 430 -3.54 5.93 -4.66
N THR A 431 -4.32 6.94 -5.01
CA THR A 431 -4.04 8.35 -4.68
C THR A 431 -5.03 8.99 -3.72
N ALA A 432 -6.21 8.39 -3.52
CA ALA A 432 -7.20 8.87 -2.56
C ALA A 432 -8.17 7.75 -2.15
N CYS A 433 -8.87 7.97 -1.03
CA CYS A 433 -10.06 7.20 -0.64
C CYS A 433 -11.29 8.11 -0.76
N ILE A 434 -12.42 7.55 -1.17
CA ILE A 434 -13.67 8.31 -1.31
C ILE A 434 -14.83 7.59 -0.62
N TYR A 435 -15.76 8.37 -0.08
CA TYR A 435 -17.03 7.87 0.44
C TYR A 435 -18.01 7.61 -0.69
N ASN A 436 -18.95 6.69 -0.47
CA ASN A 436 -20.02 6.36 -1.42
C ASN A 436 -21.30 5.97 -0.67
N GLY A 437 -22.30 5.45 -1.39
CA GLY A 437 -23.60 5.09 -0.79
C GLY A 437 -23.55 3.93 0.23
N GLU A 438 -22.49 3.12 0.21
CA GLU A 438 -22.27 2.01 1.14
C GLU A 438 -21.29 2.43 2.27
N ASN A 439 -20.17 3.04 1.89
CA ASN A 439 -19.19 3.64 2.79
C ASN A 439 -19.59 5.10 3.04
N THR A 440 -20.50 5.34 3.97
CA THR A 440 -21.01 6.68 4.27
C THR A 440 -20.01 7.54 5.04
N LEU A 441 -20.21 8.87 4.99
CA LEU A 441 -19.45 9.83 5.80
C LEU A 441 -19.60 9.56 7.31
N PRO A 442 -18.58 9.85 8.13
CA PRO A 442 -18.62 9.65 9.58
C PRO A 442 -19.61 10.57 10.30
N TYR A 443 -19.92 11.73 9.70
CA TYR A 443 -20.82 12.75 10.22
C TYR A 443 -21.95 12.97 9.23
N ALA A 444 -23.20 12.93 9.70
CA ALA A 444 -24.36 13.06 8.83
C ALA A 444 -24.40 14.45 8.17
N LEU A 445 -24.42 14.47 6.84
CA LEU A 445 -24.55 15.70 6.03
C LEU A 445 -25.96 15.80 5.41
N PRO A 446 -26.47 17.04 5.21
CA PRO A 446 -25.82 18.33 5.44
C PRO A 446 -25.91 18.85 6.89
N ALA A 447 -26.54 18.12 7.82
CA ALA A 447 -26.82 18.59 9.18
C ALA A 447 -25.57 19.02 9.98
N ASN A 448 -24.46 18.28 9.83
CA ASN A 448 -23.22 18.50 10.57
C ASN A 448 -22.09 19.07 9.68
N GLN A 449 -22.42 20.02 8.80
CA GLN A 449 -21.46 20.59 7.83
C GLN A 449 -20.28 21.37 8.46
N THR A 450 -20.36 21.70 9.76
CA THR A 450 -19.29 22.35 10.54
C THR A 450 -18.43 21.35 11.32
N GLN A 451 -18.69 20.05 11.21
CA GLN A 451 -17.89 19.01 11.86
C GLN A 451 -16.81 18.49 10.93
N SER A 452 -15.60 18.34 11.47
CA SER A 452 -14.45 17.72 10.80
C SER A 452 -13.67 16.84 11.78
N GLY A 453 -12.91 15.86 11.28
CA GLY A 453 -12.18 14.98 12.20
C GLY A 453 -11.63 13.69 11.59
N ILE A 454 -11.04 12.88 12.46
CA ILE A 454 -10.54 11.54 12.17
C ILE A 454 -11.29 10.57 13.07
N LYS A 455 -12.10 9.69 12.47
CA LYS A 455 -12.82 8.63 13.16
C LYS A 455 -12.33 7.28 12.66
N THR A 456 -11.81 6.45 13.56
CA THR A 456 -11.32 5.11 13.25
C THR A 456 -12.39 4.07 13.54
N GLN A 457 -12.16 2.80 13.22
CA GLN A 457 -13.00 1.69 13.64
C GLN A 457 -12.13 0.55 14.18
N SER A 458 -12.53 -0.07 15.28
CA SER A 458 -11.89 -1.28 15.79
C SER A 458 -11.81 -2.35 14.69
N SER A 459 -10.77 -3.19 14.74
CA SER A 459 -10.55 -4.27 13.77
C SER A 459 -9.94 -5.45 14.52
N LYS A 460 -10.32 -6.70 14.25
CA LYS A 460 -11.36 -7.14 13.29
C LYS A 460 -12.78 -7.13 13.87
N GLY A 461 -13.80 -6.99 13.02
CA GLY A 461 -15.22 -7.12 13.39
C GLY A 461 -15.72 -6.02 14.33
N GLY A 462 -15.15 -4.82 14.22
CA GLY A 462 -15.22 -3.83 15.30
C GLY A 462 -16.53 -3.08 15.43
N GLU A 463 -17.05 -3.06 16.66
CA GLU A 463 -18.20 -2.26 17.12
C GLU A 463 -17.78 -0.94 17.82
N GLY A 464 -16.48 -0.65 17.92
CA GLY A 464 -15.92 0.51 18.64
C GLY A 464 -15.08 1.45 17.77
N PHE A 465 -14.75 2.63 18.29
CA PHE A 465 -13.98 3.64 17.56
C PHE A 465 -13.12 4.55 18.46
N ASN A 466 -12.02 5.05 17.90
CA ASN A 466 -11.32 6.22 18.41
C ASN A 466 -11.68 7.41 17.53
N GLU A 467 -11.75 8.60 18.12
CA GLU A 467 -12.17 9.80 17.39
C GLU A 467 -11.43 11.04 17.89
N LEU A 468 -10.97 11.86 16.95
CA LEU A 468 -10.64 13.27 17.16
C LEU A 468 -11.56 14.09 16.26
N ARG A 469 -12.46 14.87 16.85
CA ARG A 469 -13.43 15.69 16.13
C ARG A 469 -13.33 17.15 16.54
N PHE A 470 -13.47 18.03 15.56
CA PHE A 470 -13.59 19.47 15.69
C PHE A 470 -15.00 19.89 15.24
N GLU A 471 -15.70 20.63 16.10
CA GLU A 471 -16.97 21.31 15.79
C GLU A 471 -16.69 22.81 15.70
N ASP A 472 -16.92 23.38 14.52
CA ASP A 472 -16.70 24.82 14.23
C ASP A 472 -18.01 25.62 14.21
N LYS A 473 -19.10 25.06 14.74
CA LYS A 473 -20.35 25.80 14.92
C LYS A 473 -20.15 26.89 15.96
N LYS A 474 -20.22 28.14 15.51
CA LYS A 474 -20.09 29.33 16.35
C LYS A 474 -20.94 29.26 17.62
N ASP A 475 -20.33 29.63 18.74
CA ASP A 475 -20.91 29.65 20.09
C ASP A 475 -21.27 28.25 20.64
N ALA A 476 -20.79 27.20 19.96
CA ALA A 476 -20.97 25.78 20.31
C ALA A 476 -19.74 24.95 19.87
N GLU A 477 -18.56 25.57 19.81
CA GLU A 477 -17.33 24.94 19.37
C GLU A 477 -16.89 23.84 20.35
N GLU A 478 -16.40 22.73 19.80
CA GLU A 478 -15.96 21.57 20.59
C GLU A 478 -14.75 20.88 19.96
N VAL A 479 -13.78 20.52 20.81
CA VAL A 479 -12.78 19.50 20.46
C VAL A 479 -13.11 18.24 21.26
N PHE A 480 -13.51 17.19 20.55
CA PHE A 480 -13.86 15.90 21.14
C PHE A 480 -12.75 14.87 20.88
N LEU A 481 -12.26 14.26 21.95
CA LEU A 481 -11.29 13.16 21.90
C LEU A 481 -11.86 11.93 22.59
N GLN A 482 -12.04 10.86 21.84
CA GLN A 482 -12.46 9.55 22.35
C GLN A 482 -11.38 8.50 22.12
N ALA A 483 -11.04 7.77 23.18
CA ALA A 483 -10.29 6.53 23.10
C ALA A 483 -11.22 5.35 23.45
N GLN A 484 -11.28 4.33 22.58
CA GLN A 484 -12.15 3.17 22.78
C GLN A 484 -11.74 2.33 24.01
N LYS A 485 -10.46 2.37 24.38
CA LYS A 485 -9.89 1.57 25.47
C LYS A 485 -8.91 2.39 26.31
N ASP A 486 -7.62 2.38 25.94
CA ASP A 486 -6.57 3.04 26.70
C ASP A 486 -6.20 4.37 26.02
N LEU A 487 -6.11 5.45 26.79
CA LEU A 487 -5.53 6.73 26.37
C LEU A 487 -4.24 6.96 27.16
N LYS A 488 -3.10 7.04 26.47
CA LYS A 488 -1.79 7.28 27.08
C LYS A 488 -1.24 8.62 26.61
N PHE A 489 -0.94 9.51 27.57
CA PHE A 489 -0.21 10.75 27.33
C PHE A 489 1.21 10.62 27.86
N ASN A 490 2.21 10.80 26.98
CA ASN A 490 3.62 10.79 27.35
C ASN A 490 4.28 12.10 26.92
N VAL A 491 4.60 12.96 27.89
CA VAL A 491 5.20 14.27 27.66
C VAL A 491 6.60 14.26 28.27
N LEU A 492 7.61 14.56 27.46
CA LEU A 492 9.02 14.43 27.87
C LEU A 492 9.60 15.67 28.56
N ASN A 493 8.86 16.78 28.56
CA ASN A 493 9.27 18.03 29.21
C ASN A 493 8.10 18.60 30.03
N ASP A 494 7.38 19.59 29.51
CA ASP A 494 6.36 20.31 30.27
C ASP A 494 4.96 20.10 29.69
N THR A 495 3.97 20.00 30.58
CA THR A 495 2.54 20.10 30.22
C THR A 495 1.95 21.34 30.90
N THR A 496 1.26 22.18 30.14
CA THR A 496 0.53 23.35 30.65
C THR A 496 -0.91 23.29 30.18
N ALA A 497 -1.85 23.63 31.06
CA ALA A 497 -3.26 23.74 30.74
C ALA A 497 -3.84 25.02 31.33
N THR A 498 -4.71 25.69 30.59
CA THR A 498 -5.50 26.85 31.06
C THR A 498 -6.93 26.64 30.64
N VAL A 499 -7.83 26.57 31.61
CA VAL A 499 -9.27 26.40 31.39
C VAL A 499 -9.93 27.74 31.69
N GLY A 500 -10.55 28.35 30.69
CA GLY A 500 -11.13 29.70 30.80
C GLY A 500 -12.43 29.77 31.63
N HIS A 501 -13.03 28.62 31.91
CA HIS A 501 -14.25 28.50 32.71
C HIS A 501 -14.14 27.30 33.67
N ASP A 502 -14.88 26.23 33.45
CA ASP A 502 -14.96 25.08 34.37
C ASP A 502 -14.15 23.87 33.89
N GLU A 503 -13.52 23.16 34.84
CA GLU A 503 -12.96 21.82 34.64
C GLU A 503 -13.78 20.79 35.44
N THR A 504 -14.22 19.72 34.78
CA THR A 504 -14.86 18.57 35.45
C THR A 504 -14.12 17.29 35.11
N LEU A 505 -13.69 16.55 36.14
CA LEU A 505 -13.02 15.26 36.00
C LEU A 505 -13.79 14.18 36.78
N THR A 506 -14.26 13.16 36.06
CA THR A 506 -14.90 11.97 36.65
C THR A 506 -14.04 10.74 36.41
N VAL A 507 -13.66 10.04 37.49
CA VAL A 507 -12.91 8.78 37.44
C VAL A 507 -13.73 7.72 38.16
N GLN A 508 -14.17 6.69 37.43
CA GLN A 508 -15.09 5.68 37.97
C GLN A 508 -14.43 4.66 38.91
N ASN A 509 -13.11 4.48 38.79
CA ASN A 509 -12.35 3.54 39.61
C ASN A 509 -11.22 4.30 40.35
N ALA A 510 -9.97 3.99 40.06
CA ALA A 510 -8.82 4.55 40.78
C ALA A 510 -8.22 5.77 40.07
N ARG A 511 -7.83 6.77 40.86
CA ARG A 511 -6.96 7.88 40.43
C ARG A 511 -5.71 7.87 41.30
N THR A 512 -4.55 7.73 40.65
CA THR A 512 -3.23 7.85 41.31
C THR A 512 -2.53 9.09 40.77
N ARG A 513 -2.00 9.93 41.66
CA ARG A 513 -1.13 11.07 41.33
C ARG A 513 0.20 10.90 42.05
N THR A 514 1.30 11.06 41.33
CA THR A 514 2.64 10.96 41.91
C THR A 514 3.53 12.06 41.36
N VAL A 515 4.05 12.90 42.24
CA VAL A 515 5.15 13.83 41.98
C VAL A 515 6.41 13.17 42.55
N LYS A 516 7.35 12.78 41.70
CA LYS A 516 8.56 12.06 42.14
C LYS A 516 9.60 12.98 42.76
N GLU A 517 9.73 14.18 42.20
CA GLU A 517 10.70 15.19 42.61
C GLU A 517 10.06 16.58 42.43
N GLY A 518 10.40 17.50 43.33
CA GLY A 518 9.83 18.84 43.36
C GLY A 518 8.55 18.96 44.19
N ASP A 519 7.82 20.05 43.96
CA ASP A 519 6.74 20.50 44.82
C ASP A 519 5.35 20.32 44.16
N GLU A 520 4.34 20.01 44.97
CA GLU A 520 2.93 20.14 44.58
C GLU A 520 2.34 21.36 45.28
N THR A 521 1.96 22.38 44.51
CA THR A 521 1.26 23.56 45.02
C THR A 521 -0.19 23.55 44.53
N VAL A 522 -1.13 23.79 45.45
CA VAL A 522 -2.55 23.96 45.14
C VAL A 522 -3.01 25.28 45.75
N THR A 523 -3.40 26.23 44.90
CA THR A 523 -3.86 27.56 45.31
C THR A 523 -5.33 27.74 44.93
N LEU A 524 -6.16 28.11 45.91
CA LEU A 524 -7.54 28.54 45.71
C LEU A 524 -7.64 30.00 46.18
N GLU A 525 -7.66 30.95 45.24
CA GLU A 525 -7.65 32.38 45.58
C GLU A 525 -8.96 32.84 46.22
N LYS A 526 -10.09 32.29 45.76
CA LYS A 526 -11.43 32.62 46.25
C LYS A 526 -12.33 31.40 46.19
N GLY A 527 -13.12 31.19 47.24
CA GLY A 527 -14.17 30.17 47.28
C GLY A 527 -13.99 29.16 48.41
N LYS A 528 -14.49 27.94 48.18
CA LYS A 528 -14.51 26.86 49.17
C LYS A 528 -13.91 25.60 48.57
N ARG A 529 -12.99 24.95 49.30
CA ARG A 529 -12.58 23.56 49.04
C ARG A 529 -13.43 22.62 49.90
N THR A 530 -14.02 21.59 49.29
CA THR A 530 -14.75 20.54 50.00
C THR A 530 -14.14 19.19 49.63
N VAL A 531 -13.89 18.34 50.63
CA VAL A 531 -13.52 16.92 50.45
C VAL A 531 -14.55 16.10 51.20
N THR A 532 -15.13 15.09 50.56
CA THR A 532 -16.14 14.23 51.16
C THR A 532 -15.83 12.78 50.82
N LEU A 533 -15.60 11.97 51.86
CA LEU A 533 -15.49 10.52 51.75
C LEU A 533 -16.77 9.92 52.33
N GLN A 534 -17.55 9.23 51.50
CA GLN A 534 -18.79 8.58 51.96
C GLN A 534 -18.49 7.30 52.76
N THR A 535 -17.45 6.57 52.35
CA THR A 535 -16.94 5.36 53.01
C THR A 535 -15.41 5.31 52.89
N GLY A 536 -14.77 4.48 53.70
CA GLY A 536 -13.31 4.28 53.67
C GLY A 536 -12.56 5.14 54.69
N SER A 537 -11.28 5.41 54.38
CA SER A 537 -10.34 6.08 55.28
C SER A 537 -9.54 7.16 54.55
N ASP A 538 -9.13 8.19 55.27
CA ASP A 538 -8.16 9.19 54.82
C ASP A 538 -6.88 9.09 55.67
N THR A 539 -5.72 9.07 55.01
CA THR A 539 -4.41 8.91 55.66
C THR A 539 -3.46 9.98 55.14
N LEU A 540 -2.85 10.72 56.06
CA LEU A 540 -1.81 11.72 55.77
C LEU A 540 -0.52 11.36 56.53
N ASP A 541 0.51 10.95 55.79
CA ASP A 541 1.86 10.66 56.32
C ASP A 541 2.83 11.75 55.83
N VAL A 542 3.35 12.54 56.77
CA VAL A 542 4.30 13.64 56.49
C VAL A 542 5.59 13.35 57.24
N LYS A 543 6.70 13.19 56.50
CA LYS A 543 8.02 12.92 57.08
C LYS A 543 8.75 14.19 57.56
N GLY A 544 8.51 15.30 56.87
CA GLY A 544 9.00 16.62 57.25
C GLY A 544 7.97 17.37 58.10
N ASP A 545 7.95 18.69 57.96
CA ASP A 545 7.07 19.55 58.73
C ASP A 545 5.66 19.62 58.14
N ARG A 546 4.66 19.68 59.03
CA ARG A 546 3.28 20.05 58.68
C ARG A 546 2.91 21.34 59.39
N ILE A 547 2.76 22.42 58.63
CA ILE A 547 2.33 23.73 59.15
C ILE A 547 0.85 23.94 58.79
N LEU A 548 0.00 24.18 59.80
CA LEU A 548 -1.40 24.50 59.63
C LEU A 548 -1.69 25.89 60.22
N LYS A 549 -2.18 26.81 59.39
CA LYS A 549 -2.65 28.13 59.81
C LYS A 549 -4.12 28.29 59.42
N VAL A 550 -4.98 28.54 60.39
CA VAL A 550 -6.41 28.81 60.19
C VAL A 550 -6.68 30.23 60.69
N GLY A 551 -7.20 31.09 59.82
CA GLY A 551 -7.50 32.50 60.17
C GLY A 551 -8.83 32.69 60.90
N GLY A 552 -9.72 31.71 60.83
CA GLY A 552 -10.98 31.64 61.56
C GLY A 552 -11.04 30.42 62.47
N ASP A 553 -12.24 29.86 62.66
CA ASP A 553 -12.44 28.72 63.54
C ASP A 553 -11.93 27.40 62.95
N GLN A 554 -11.32 26.56 63.79
CA GLN A 554 -11.01 25.18 63.48
C GLN A 554 -11.80 24.26 64.42
N THR A 555 -12.71 23.45 63.86
CA THR A 555 -13.54 22.51 64.61
C THR A 555 -13.17 21.07 64.27
N HIS A 556 -12.96 20.25 65.31
CA HIS A 556 -12.78 18.81 65.18
C HIS A 556 -13.96 18.09 65.84
N THR A 557 -14.50 17.08 65.19
CA THR A 557 -15.53 16.19 65.75
C THR A 557 -15.17 14.76 65.40
N THR A 558 -14.92 13.96 66.44
CA THR A 558 -14.46 12.58 66.29
C THR A 558 -15.49 11.64 66.91
N GLY A 559 -16.08 10.76 66.11
CA GLY A 559 -17.06 9.77 66.60
C GLY A 559 -16.44 8.60 67.36
N GLY A 560 -15.14 8.35 67.14
CA GLY A 560 -14.35 7.33 67.85
C GLY A 560 -13.27 7.95 68.74
N ASN A 561 -12.11 7.30 68.81
CA ASN A 561 -10.99 7.78 69.62
C ASN A 561 -10.20 8.87 68.89
N TYR A 562 -9.77 9.89 69.63
CA TYR A 562 -8.77 10.86 69.21
C TYR A 562 -7.50 10.65 70.05
N SER A 563 -6.35 10.47 69.40
CA SER A 563 -5.08 10.14 70.05
C SER A 563 -3.96 10.99 69.47
N ASP A 564 -3.35 11.82 70.31
CA ASP A 564 -2.14 12.58 69.99
C ASP A 564 -0.95 11.99 70.73
N THR A 565 0.13 11.69 70.01
CA THR A 565 1.40 11.24 70.58
C THR A 565 2.51 12.15 70.08
N VAL A 566 3.17 12.84 71.00
CA VAL A 566 4.26 13.76 70.71
C VAL A 566 5.49 13.30 71.47
N THR A 567 6.54 12.91 70.75
CA THR A 567 7.80 12.44 71.34
C THR A 567 8.68 13.60 71.81
N GLY A 568 8.56 14.76 71.15
CA GLY A 568 9.16 16.02 71.59
C GLY A 568 8.25 16.80 72.53
N ASN A 569 8.32 18.13 72.44
CA ASN A 569 7.51 19.02 73.26
C ASN A 569 6.10 19.21 72.66
N TYR A 570 5.07 19.07 73.49
CA TYR A 570 3.72 19.55 73.18
C TYR A 570 3.49 20.89 73.88
N GLN A 571 3.39 21.97 73.10
CA GLN A 571 3.09 23.32 73.62
C GLN A 571 1.68 23.73 73.22
N LEU A 572 0.85 24.04 74.21
CA LEU A 572 -0.49 24.58 74.03
C LEU A 572 -0.57 25.96 74.70
N THR A 573 -0.74 27.00 73.90
CA THR A 573 -1.00 28.36 74.37
C THR A 573 -2.42 28.75 73.99
N VAL A 574 -3.20 29.18 74.97
CA VAL A 574 -4.58 29.63 74.76
C VAL A 574 -4.72 30.99 75.43
N ASP A 575 -4.84 32.04 74.61
CA ASP A 575 -5.01 33.41 75.11
C ASP A 575 -6.41 33.64 75.70
N GLY A 576 -7.38 32.83 75.25
CA GLY A 576 -8.74 32.77 75.80
C GLY A 576 -8.90 31.70 76.87
N ASN A 577 -10.07 31.06 76.88
CA ASN A 577 -10.38 30.00 77.85
C ASN A 577 -10.02 28.62 77.29
N LEU A 578 -9.23 27.84 78.03
CA LEU A 578 -9.11 26.41 77.83
C LEU A 578 -10.13 25.67 78.72
N THR A 579 -11.08 24.96 78.11
CA THR A 579 -12.05 24.10 78.84
C THR A 579 -11.79 22.63 78.51
N ILE A 580 -11.40 21.85 79.52
CA ILE A 580 -11.26 20.39 79.39
C ILE A 580 -12.41 19.75 80.19
N LYS A 581 -13.42 19.24 79.49
CA LYS A 581 -14.55 18.52 80.08
C LYS A 581 -14.46 17.04 79.73
N VAL A 582 -14.26 16.20 80.73
CA VAL A 582 -14.21 14.73 80.58
C VAL A 582 -15.33 14.12 81.40
N THR A 583 -16.15 13.26 80.79
CA THR A 583 -17.23 12.54 81.49
C THR A 583 -16.72 11.29 82.20
N GLY A 584 -15.69 10.64 81.62
CA GLY A 584 -14.94 9.56 82.25
C GLY A 584 -13.75 10.06 83.09
N THR A 585 -12.66 9.31 83.07
CA THR A 585 -11.45 9.64 83.83
C THR A 585 -10.57 10.64 83.09
N LEU A 586 -10.15 11.71 83.76
CA LEU A 586 -9.04 12.56 83.34
C LEU A 586 -7.78 12.18 84.12
N THR A 587 -6.73 11.75 83.40
CA THR A 587 -5.41 11.43 83.98
C THR A 587 -4.39 12.43 83.48
N LEU A 588 -3.69 13.09 84.40
CA LEU A 588 -2.53 13.93 84.11
C LEU A 588 -1.33 13.34 84.87
N GLN A 589 -0.28 12.96 84.15
CA GLN A 589 0.90 12.34 84.72
C GLN A 589 2.16 12.97 84.10
N SER A 590 3.11 13.36 84.95
CA SER A 590 4.44 13.83 84.53
C SER A 590 5.50 12.91 85.13
N GLY A 591 6.50 12.52 84.32
CA GLY A 591 7.69 11.84 84.83
C GLY A 591 8.73 12.81 85.44
N GLY A 592 8.57 14.11 85.17
CA GLY A 592 9.36 15.19 85.77
C GLY A 592 8.47 16.08 86.64
N ASP A 593 8.75 17.38 86.65
CA ASP A 593 7.96 18.34 87.42
C ASP A 593 6.54 18.48 86.85
N PHE A 594 5.56 18.56 87.74
CA PHE A 594 4.20 18.98 87.43
C PHE A 594 3.94 20.33 88.13
N THR A 595 3.86 21.41 87.35
CA THR A 595 3.62 22.76 87.88
C THR A 595 2.23 23.25 87.51
N ALA A 596 1.38 23.47 88.52
CA ALA A 596 0.11 24.15 88.37
C ALA A 596 0.18 25.52 89.07
N LYS A 597 0.11 26.60 88.29
CA LYS A 597 0.16 27.98 88.79
C LYS A 597 -1.07 28.74 88.30
N SER A 598 -1.71 29.49 89.20
CA SER A 598 -2.73 30.49 88.88
C SER A 598 -2.33 31.79 89.58
N ASP A 599 -2.33 32.91 88.85
CA ASP A 599 -2.12 34.23 89.44
C ASP A 599 -3.42 34.77 90.11
N ALA A 600 -4.53 34.04 89.93
CA ALA A 600 -5.81 34.26 90.62
C ALA A 600 -6.08 33.09 91.57
N ASN A 601 -7.22 32.41 91.40
CA ASN A 601 -7.58 31.26 92.23
C ASN A 601 -7.19 29.93 91.55
N LEU A 602 -6.64 29.01 92.32
CA LEU A 602 -6.52 27.60 91.96
C LEU A 602 -7.43 26.79 92.89
N SER A 603 -8.50 26.21 92.36
CA SER A 603 -9.49 25.46 93.14
C SER A 603 -9.47 23.97 92.79
N ALA A 604 -9.12 23.11 93.75
CA ALA A 604 -9.26 21.67 93.65
C ALA A 604 -10.42 21.19 94.55
N LYS A 605 -11.41 20.53 93.95
CA LYS A 605 -12.58 19.97 94.66
C LYS A 605 -12.82 18.55 94.16
N ALA A 606 -13.01 17.61 95.08
CA ALA A 606 -13.36 16.22 94.76
C ALA A 606 -14.63 15.83 95.52
N GLY A 607 -15.54 15.10 94.87
CA GLY A 607 -16.79 14.65 95.49
C GLY A 607 -16.64 13.49 96.47
N MET A 608 -15.55 12.72 96.36
CA MET A 608 -15.26 11.56 97.23
C MET A 608 -14.02 11.80 98.08
N ALA A 609 -12.85 11.91 97.44
CA ALA A 609 -11.57 12.08 98.14
C ALA A 609 -10.63 12.96 97.31
N LEU A 610 -9.89 13.84 98.00
CA LEU A 610 -8.72 14.53 97.47
C LEU A 610 -7.50 14.01 98.24
N SER A 611 -6.56 13.38 97.53
CA SER A 611 -5.34 12.81 98.12
C SER A 611 -4.11 13.55 97.60
N ASN A 612 -3.29 14.07 98.52
CA ASN A 612 -2.01 14.69 98.22
C ASN A 612 -0.91 13.89 98.93
N GLN A 613 0.00 13.29 98.16
CA GLN A 613 1.11 12.51 98.68
C GLN A 613 2.41 12.95 98.00
N ALA A 614 3.48 13.10 98.78
CA ALA A 614 4.82 13.41 98.28
C ALA A 614 5.85 12.47 98.91
N GLY A 615 6.85 12.04 98.14
CA GLY A 615 7.88 11.10 98.61
C GLY A 615 8.92 11.71 99.55
N THR A 616 9.18 13.03 99.43
CA THR A 616 10.20 13.72 100.24
C THR A 616 9.60 14.81 101.13
N ALA A 617 8.84 15.74 100.54
CA ALA A 617 8.24 16.83 101.29
C ALA A 617 6.92 17.27 100.64
N LEU A 618 5.90 17.49 101.46
CA LEU A 618 4.68 18.19 101.08
C LEU A 618 4.68 19.53 101.83
N SER A 619 4.71 20.66 101.10
CA SER A 619 4.74 22.00 101.70
C SER A 619 3.48 22.78 101.33
N ASN A 620 2.73 23.19 102.35
CA ASN A 620 1.61 24.11 102.20
C ASN A 620 1.99 25.44 102.87
N LYS A 621 2.00 26.51 102.09
CA LYS A 621 2.30 27.87 102.58
C LYS A 621 1.20 28.81 102.09
N ALA A 622 0.68 29.63 102.98
CA ALA A 622 -0.26 30.69 102.66
C ALA A 622 0.27 32.02 103.24
N GLY A 623 0.11 33.12 102.50
CA GLY A 623 0.57 34.44 102.93
C GLY A 623 -0.28 35.05 104.05
N THR A 624 -1.56 34.67 104.14
CA THR A 624 -2.51 35.19 105.13
C THR A 624 -3.09 34.09 106.01
N THR A 625 -3.75 33.09 105.41
CA THR A 625 -4.47 32.05 106.14
C THR A 625 -4.28 30.69 105.48
N LEU A 626 -3.88 29.70 106.27
CA LEU A 626 -3.96 28.29 105.91
C LEU A 626 -4.98 27.64 106.83
N GLU A 627 -6.15 27.30 106.29
CA GLU A 627 -7.24 26.67 107.04
C GLU A 627 -7.35 25.19 106.67
N ASN A 628 -7.23 24.32 107.67
CA ASN A 628 -7.50 22.88 107.53
C ASN A 628 -8.68 22.53 108.42
N LYS A 629 -9.77 22.06 107.80
CA LYS A 629 -11.00 21.70 108.51
C LYS A 629 -11.49 20.33 108.04
N ALA A 630 -11.71 19.43 108.99
CA ALA A 630 -12.33 18.13 108.74
C ALA A 630 -13.65 18.04 109.51
N GLY A 631 -14.68 17.45 108.91
CA GLY A 631 -16.00 17.30 109.54
C GLY A 631 -16.07 16.21 110.62
N THR A 632 -15.14 15.25 110.58
CA THR A 632 -15.09 14.12 111.53
C THR A 632 -13.74 14.09 112.25
N THR A 633 -12.66 13.87 111.51
CA THR A 633 -11.32 13.69 112.08
C THR A 633 -10.28 14.43 111.26
N LEU A 634 -9.46 15.26 111.91
CA LEU A 634 -8.21 15.77 111.36
C LEU A 634 -7.05 15.08 112.08
N THR A 635 -6.29 14.26 111.36
CA THR A 635 -5.11 13.57 111.90
C THR A 635 -3.84 14.19 111.35
N ASN A 636 -2.97 14.68 112.23
CA ASN A 636 -1.61 15.06 111.89
C ASN A 636 -0.68 14.08 112.60
N ASP A 637 -0.03 13.20 111.85
CA ASP A 637 0.89 12.19 112.37
C ASP A 637 2.27 12.36 111.73
N ALA A 638 3.32 12.37 112.54
CA ALA A 638 4.69 12.56 112.10
C ALA A 638 5.62 11.60 112.85
N GLY A 639 6.39 10.80 112.11
CA GLY A 639 7.20 9.73 112.70
C GLY A 639 8.39 10.17 113.57
N VAL A 640 8.87 11.41 113.43
CA VAL A 640 10.01 11.93 114.20
C VAL A 640 9.59 13.10 115.10
N SER A 641 8.98 14.13 114.51
CA SER A 641 8.56 15.32 115.25
C SER A 641 7.45 16.06 114.51
N LEU A 642 6.45 16.52 115.26
CA LEU A 642 5.44 17.46 114.79
C LEU A 642 5.70 18.81 115.47
N MET A 643 5.94 19.85 114.68
CA MET A 643 6.17 21.21 115.20
C MET A 643 5.05 22.15 114.75
N ASN A 644 4.27 22.64 115.72
CA ASN A 644 3.28 23.69 115.52
C ASN A 644 3.74 24.91 116.31
N LYS A 645 3.90 26.06 115.64
CA LYS A 645 4.42 27.29 116.25
C LYS A 645 3.61 28.50 115.80
N GLY A 646 2.97 29.19 116.74
CA GLY A 646 2.35 30.50 116.53
C GLY A 646 3.32 31.63 116.86
N GLY A 647 3.36 32.69 116.04
CA GLY A 647 4.21 33.85 116.29
C GLY A 647 3.68 34.80 117.37
N ALA A 648 2.38 35.09 117.33
CA ALA A 648 1.70 35.95 118.32
C ALA A 648 0.95 35.11 119.38
N SER A 649 0.17 34.13 118.94
CA SER A 649 -0.55 33.20 119.81
C SER A 649 -0.75 31.87 119.10
N GLN A 650 -0.84 30.81 119.88
CA GLN A 650 -1.28 29.50 119.42
C GLN A 650 -2.40 29.04 120.34
N THR A 651 -3.57 28.79 119.77
CA THR A 651 -4.73 28.32 120.51
C THR A 651 -5.02 26.89 120.11
N VAL A 652 -5.09 26.01 121.10
CA VAL A 652 -5.54 24.62 120.94
C VAL A 652 -6.76 24.46 121.82
N ASP A 653 -7.91 24.28 121.19
CA ASP A 653 -9.20 24.15 121.88
C ASP A 653 -9.76 22.75 121.63
N GLY A 654 -10.02 22.01 122.71
CA GLY A 654 -10.62 20.69 122.66
C GLY A 654 -12.00 20.75 123.28
N GLY A 655 -13.05 20.91 122.47
CA GLY A 655 -14.40 21.22 122.96
C GLY A 655 -14.97 20.20 123.97
N ALA A 656 -14.62 18.92 123.90
CA ALA A 656 -15.01 17.90 124.88
C ALA A 656 -13.81 17.36 125.68
N MET A 657 -12.70 17.06 125.00
CA MET A 657 -11.50 16.50 125.62
C MET A 657 -10.27 16.83 124.77
N LEU A 658 -9.28 17.45 125.41
CA LEU A 658 -7.93 17.58 124.87
C LEU A 658 -7.05 16.56 125.59
N THR A 659 -6.46 15.63 124.84
CA THR A 659 -5.52 14.64 125.39
C THR A 659 -4.14 14.88 124.81
N ILE A 660 -3.19 15.25 125.67
CA ILE A 660 -1.77 15.40 125.33
C ILE A 660 -1.02 14.27 126.04
N LYS A 661 -0.32 13.42 125.29
CA LYS A 661 0.46 12.30 125.82
C LYS A 661 1.87 12.36 125.25
N GLY A 662 2.88 12.28 126.12
CA GLY A 662 4.29 12.27 125.74
C GLY A 662 5.20 11.98 126.93
N GLY A 663 6.40 11.46 126.66
CA GLY A 663 7.40 11.16 127.70
C GLY A 663 7.92 12.39 128.46
N LEU A 664 7.77 13.58 127.87
CA LEU A 664 8.03 14.87 128.50
C LEU A 664 7.13 15.95 127.90
N VAL A 665 6.34 16.62 128.73
CA VAL A 665 5.50 17.75 128.32
C VAL A 665 5.93 18.97 129.14
N LYS A 666 6.40 20.02 128.46
CA LYS A 666 6.72 21.31 129.08
C LYS A 666 5.70 22.34 128.63
N VAL A 667 4.92 22.84 129.58
CA VAL A 667 4.00 23.96 129.42
C VAL A 667 4.56 25.09 130.26
N ASN A 668 4.85 26.23 129.64
CA ASN A 668 5.33 27.43 130.32
C ASN A 668 4.29 28.54 130.19
#